data_AF-A0A358IZA8-F1
#
_entry.id   AF-A0A358IZA8-F1
#
_cell.length_a   1.000
_cell.length_b   1.000
_cell.length_c   1.000
_cell.angle_alpha   90.00
_cell.angle_beta   90.00
_cell.angle_gamma   90.00
#
_symmetry.space_group_name_H-M   'P 1'
#
loop_
_entity.id
_entity.type
_entity.pdbx_description
1 polymer ?
#
loop_
_entity_poly.entity_id
_entity_poly.type
_entity_poly.pdbx_seq_one_letter_code
_entity_poly.pdbx_strand_id
1 'polypeptide(L)'
;MENFKIDIDADGIATVAFDVPGRSMNTLTSAVIAEIPALVEKIKTDDAIKGVVITSGKPTGFCAGADLGDMAAGMLAGGGDLQKAFDTGWALNGAFRALETSGKPVAAAINGLALGGGLEFTLACHYRVVENDPKIQLGLPEIKVGLFPGGGGTQRLTRLIGVQNALMQMAEGKSWRPNDAKGAGVVHEVVEKGQSIEAAKAWIKNGGKAVQPWDDPKFKIPGGGPHHPAGMQVFVMGNAILRKQSYGNYPAVLNMMKAVYEGVQVPIEAGLRIETRYFIKTLMTPQAQAMIRSLFLSKQELDKGAVRPAGVPKSDPKKVSVLGAGMMGAGVAYVQVMAGIETVLIDQTQEAADKGKAHVEELLKKRLSRGQMTQEKFDATLALVTATTDYDLIKGSDLVIEAVFENREIKADVTKRAEAQLVEGAVFGSNTSTLPISGLAEASVRPEDFIGIHFFSPVDKMMLVEIIMGEKTGDAALAKALDYVLKIKKTPIVVNDSRGFYTSRCFSTFLMEGMAMLEEGYSPVLIDNVGRMTGMPRGPLEMHDDVALDLSYKIAKQTREDLGDKYVPTEGEQIVATMVEQGRYGRKNGKGFYDYDQKPKVIWPGLADLAPTTKGDAFGEGPEALAAVDELKTRLLYRQAVEVARCWEEGVIDDPREGDLGAILGWGFAPWTGGPITFIDQTGLNAFVAKADELAAKYGDRFKVPQLLRDMAAKDETFYGR
;
A
#
# COMPACT_ATOMS: atom_id res chain seq x y z
N MET A 1 -4.25 27.63 -24.55
CA MET A 1 -4.22 26.61 -23.48
C MET A 1 -4.27 25.27 -24.16
N GLU A 2 -3.31 24.42 -23.86
CA GLU A 2 -3.16 23.09 -24.42
C GLU A 2 -4.07 22.08 -23.71
N ASN A 3 -4.17 22.18 -22.37
CA ASN A 3 -4.85 21.17 -21.55
C ASN A 3 -6.32 21.49 -21.28
N PHE A 4 -6.77 22.70 -21.60
CA PHE A 4 -8.13 23.16 -21.35
C PHE A 4 -8.78 23.70 -22.63
N LYS A 5 -9.84 23.03 -23.07
CA LYS A 5 -10.68 23.46 -24.19
C LYS A 5 -11.91 24.18 -23.65
N ILE A 6 -12.25 25.33 -24.23
CA ILE A 6 -13.38 26.15 -23.79
C ILE A 6 -14.36 26.28 -24.96
N ASP A 7 -15.61 25.93 -24.71
CA ASP A 7 -16.74 26.15 -25.62
C ASP A 7 -17.80 26.98 -24.89
N ILE A 8 -18.20 28.13 -25.47
CA ILE A 8 -19.19 29.04 -24.87
C ILE A 8 -20.48 28.90 -25.66
N ASP A 9 -21.56 28.49 -25.01
CA ASP A 9 -22.86 28.35 -25.65
C ASP A 9 -23.63 29.69 -25.73
N ALA A 10 -24.80 29.64 -26.39
CA ALA A 10 -25.65 30.81 -26.60
C ALA A 10 -26.18 31.44 -25.30
N ASP A 11 -26.17 30.71 -24.18
CA ASP A 11 -26.55 31.21 -22.86
C ASP A 11 -25.37 31.84 -22.10
N GLY A 12 -24.19 31.91 -22.73
CA GLY A 12 -22.95 32.41 -22.14
C GLY A 12 -22.34 31.43 -21.12
N ILE A 13 -22.72 30.15 -21.16
CA ILE A 13 -22.15 29.13 -20.27
C ILE A 13 -20.93 28.51 -20.95
N ALA A 14 -19.76 28.71 -20.33
CA ALA A 14 -18.52 28.11 -20.79
C ALA A 14 -18.38 26.67 -20.29
N THR A 15 -18.30 25.71 -21.21
CA THR A 15 -17.89 24.34 -20.92
C THR A 15 -16.38 24.24 -21.06
N VAL A 16 -15.69 24.04 -19.93
CA VAL A 16 -14.23 23.88 -19.86
C VAL A 16 -13.92 22.39 -19.74
N ALA A 17 -13.45 21.79 -20.82
CA ALA A 17 -13.00 20.40 -20.84
C ALA A 17 -11.50 20.32 -20.49
N PHE A 18 -11.20 19.70 -19.35
CA PHE A 18 -9.84 19.31 -18.98
C PHE A 18 -9.44 18.05 -19.75
N ASP A 19 -8.40 18.13 -20.56
CA ASP A 19 -7.97 17.08 -21.46
C ASP A 19 -6.46 17.18 -21.73
N VAL A 20 -5.65 16.46 -20.94
CA VAL A 20 -4.19 16.43 -21.11
C VAL A 20 -3.83 15.62 -22.36
N PRO A 21 -3.21 16.22 -23.40
CA PRO A 21 -2.88 15.50 -24.64
C PRO A 21 -1.94 14.31 -24.39
N GLY A 22 -2.11 13.24 -25.18
CA GLY A 22 -1.23 12.06 -25.11
C GLY A 22 -1.35 11.20 -23.85
N ARG A 23 -2.18 11.57 -22.87
CA ARG A 23 -2.40 10.81 -21.63
C ARG A 23 -3.75 10.10 -21.65
N SER A 24 -3.79 8.90 -21.06
CA SER A 24 -5.02 8.12 -20.86
C SER A 24 -5.87 8.62 -19.70
N MET A 25 -5.30 9.41 -18.79
CA MET A 25 -5.93 10.04 -17.63
C MET A 25 -5.47 11.48 -17.52
N ASN A 26 -6.34 12.35 -17.01
CA ASN A 26 -5.92 13.69 -16.59
C ASN A 26 -5.18 13.64 -15.25
N THR A 27 -4.07 14.35 -15.17
CA THR A 27 -3.29 14.60 -13.94
C THR A 27 -2.90 16.08 -13.89
N LEU A 28 -2.70 16.62 -12.69
CA LEU A 28 -2.13 17.97 -12.53
C LEU A 28 -0.62 17.90 -12.74
N THR A 29 -0.21 17.95 -14.02
CA THR A 29 1.18 18.13 -14.43
C THR A 29 1.62 19.58 -14.17
N SER A 30 2.93 19.85 -14.23
CA SER A 30 3.50 21.20 -14.15
C SER A 30 2.89 22.13 -15.20
N ALA A 31 2.63 21.64 -16.42
CA ALA A 31 1.98 22.40 -17.48
C ALA A 31 0.53 22.74 -17.12
N VAL A 32 -0.24 21.77 -16.61
CA VAL A 32 -1.62 22.01 -16.17
C VAL A 32 -1.67 23.02 -15.03
N ILE A 33 -0.79 22.88 -14.03
CA ILE A 33 -0.70 23.80 -12.89
C ILE A 33 -0.38 25.22 -13.36
N ALA A 34 0.49 25.38 -14.36
CA ALA A 34 0.82 26.68 -14.94
C ALA A 34 -0.34 27.29 -15.76
N GLU A 35 -1.18 26.47 -16.39
CA GLU A 35 -2.33 26.95 -17.17
C GLU A 35 -3.55 27.34 -16.33
N ILE A 36 -3.73 26.76 -15.14
CA ILE A 36 -4.89 27.02 -14.27
C ILE A 36 -5.05 28.52 -13.94
N PRO A 37 -4.02 29.28 -13.52
CA PRO A 37 -4.15 30.72 -13.30
C PRO A 37 -4.64 31.49 -14.54
N ALA A 38 -4.15 31.14 -15.73
CA ALA A 38 -4.56 31.78 -16.98
C ALA A 38 -6.00 31.43 -17.36
N LEU A 39 -6.42 30.17 -17.14
CA LEU A 39 -7.80 29.73 -17.30
C LEU A 39 -8.73 30.54 -16.38
N VAL A 40 -8.38 30.66 -15.11
CA VAL A 40 -9.20 31.38 -14.12
C VAL A 40 -9.29 32.87 -14.46
N GLU A 41 -8.20 33.49 -14.88
CA GLU A 41 -8.21 34.89 -15.29
C GLU A 41 -9.11 35.12 -16.51
N LYS A 42 -9.07 34.20 -17.49
CA LYS A 42 -10.00 34.24 -18.64
C LYS A 42 -11.45 34.09 -18.19
N ILE A 43 -11.75 33.11 -17.31
CA ILE A 43 -13.10 32.92 -16.76
C ILE A 43 -13.58 34.21 -16.11
N LYS A 44 -12.73 34.87 -15.31
CA LYS A 44 -13.07 36.09 -14.57
C LYS A 44 -13.32 37.28 -15.50
N THR A 45 -12.46 37.50 -16.50
CA THR A 45 -12.42 38.73 -17.29
C THR A 45 -13.21 38.70 -18.60
N ASP A 46 -13.52 37.52 -19.15
CA ASP A 46 -14.25 37.40 -20.41
C ASP A 46 -15.76 37.63 -20.20
N ASP A 47 -16.27 38.78 -20.63
CA ASP A 47 -17.67 39.15 -20.46
C ASP A 47 -18.66 38.23 -21.19
N ALA A 48 -18.22 37.44 -22.18
CA ALA A 48 -19.07 36.44 -22.82
C ALA A 48 -19.39 35.28 -21.86
N ILE A 49 -18.53 35.01 -20.88
CA ILE A 49 -18.72 33.96 -19.89
C ILE A 49 -19.61 34.50 -18.77
N LYS A 50 -20.80 33.93 -18.62
CA LYS A 50 -21.77 34.21 -17.55
C LYS A 50 -21.82 33.11 -16.49
N GLY A 51 -21.38 31.91 -16.83
CA GLY A 51 -21.20 30.79 -15.91
C GLY A 51 -20.26 29.75 -16.51
N VAL A 52 -19.79 28.80 -15.70
CA VAL A 52 -18.79 27.81 -16.11
C VAL A 52 -19.19 26.40 -15.68
N VAL A 53 -19.07 25.43 -16.59
CA VAL A 53 -19.06 24.00 -16.28
C VAL A 53 -17.66 23.45 -16.54
N ILE A 54 -16.97 22.98 -15.50
CA ILE A 54 -15.70 22.27 -15.61
C ILE A 54 -15.98 20.78 -15.71
N THR A 55 -15.46 20.13 -16.74
CA THR A 55 -15.61 18.69 -16.97
C THR A 55 -14.31 18.10 -17.50
N SER A 56 -14.29 16.80 -17.75
CA SER A 56 -13.15 16.11 -18.35
C SER A 56 -13.46 15.67 -19.77
N GLY A 57 -12.50 15.88 -20.67
CA GLY A 57 -12.51 15.32 -22.01
C GLY A 57 -12.11 13.84 -22.06
N LYS A 58 -11.70 13.24 -20.94
CA LYS A 58 -11.30 11.82 -20.88
C LYS A 58 -12.50 10.93 -20.52
N PRO A 59 -12.69 9.79 -21.22
CA PRO A 59 -13.73 8.81 -20.86
C PRO A 59 -13.40 8.00 -19.60
N THR A 60 -12.14 8.07 -19.16
CA THR A 60 -11.57 7.28 -18.06
C THR A 60 -11.69 7.97 -16.71
N GLY A 61 -11.95 9.29 -16.67
CA GLY A 61 -12.35 10.01 -15.46
C GLY A 61 -12.01 11.49 -15.46
N PHE A 62 -12.28 12.15 -14.32
CA PHE A 62 -12.12 13.60 -14.20
C PHE A 62 -10.65 14.00 -14.05
N CYS A 63 -9.99 13.56 -12.98
CA CYS A 63 -8.57 13.79 -12.71
C CYS A 63 -8.06 12.83 -11.61
N ALA A 64 -6.92 12.20 -11.84
CA ALA A 64 -6.31 11.23 -10.91
C ALA A 64 -5.46 11.87 -9.80
N GLY A 65 -5.36 13.20 -9.77
CA GLY A 65 -4.57 13.96 -8.80
C GLY A 65 -3.32 14.55 -9.43
N ALA A 66 -2.36 14.91 -8.59
CA ALA A 66 -1.07 15.46 -9.03
C ALA A 66 -0.24 14.40 -9.75
N ASP A 67 0.52 14.83 -10.76
CA ASP A 67 1.54 13.99 -11.38
C ASP A 67 2.79 13.98 -10.49
N LEU A 68 2.93 12.96 -9.64
CA LEU A 68 4.06 12.90 -8.70
C LEU A 68 5.38 12.60 -9.39
N GLY A 69 5.38 12.05 -10.62
CA GLY A 69 6.60 11.89 -11.41
C GLY A 69 7.15 13.26 -11.84
N ASP A 70 6.26 14.11 -12.34
CA ASP A 70 6.58 15.51 -12.68
C ASP A 70 7.01 16.31 -11.44
N MET A 71 6.30 16.14 -10.31
CA MET A 71 6.66 16.78 -9.04
C MET A 71 8.03 16.32 -8.50
N ALA A 72 8.35 15.02 -8.65
CA ALA A 72 9.64 14.46 -8.27
C ALA A 72 10.78 14.95 -9.18
N ALA A 73 10.56 15.06 -10.49
CA ALA A 73 11.54 15.59 -11.42
C ALA A 73 11.77 17.11 -11.28
N GLY A 74 10.76 17.85 -10.81
CA GLY A 74 10.82 19.31 -10.65
C GLY A 74 11.18 19.77 -9.24
N MET A 75 10.16 19.95 -8.38
CA MET A 75 10.30 20.58 -7.05
C MET A 75 11.25 19.80 -6.11
N LEU A 76 11.37 18.49 -6.28
CA LEU A 76 12.23 17.65 -5.45
C LEU A 76 13.70 17.59 -5.95
N ALA A 77 13.96 17.83 -7.24
CA ALA A 77 15.30 17.77 -7.82
C ALA A 77 16.09 19.09 -7.71
N GLY A 78 15.42 20.21 -7.44
CA GLY A 78 15.97 21.56 -7.63
C GLY A 78 16.74 22.20 -6.48
N GLY A 79 17.01 21.50 -5.37
CA GLY A 79 17.79 22.06 -4.25
C GLY A 79 17.14 23.28 -3.57
N GLY A 80 16.20 23.03 -2.66
CA GLY A 80 16.08 23.80 -1.40
C GLY A 80 15.48 25.22 -1.40
N ASP A 81 15.09 25.84 -2.51
CA ASP A 81 14.41 27.15 -2.44
C ASP A 81 12.95 26.99 -1.98
N LEU A 82 12.75 27.03 -0.66
CA LEU A 82 11.45 26.93 -0.01
C LEU A 82 10.50 28.07 -0.41
N GLN A 83 11.01 29.25 -0.75
CA GLN A 83 10.18 30.38 -1.16
C GLN A 83 9.60 30.11 -2.55
N LYS A 84 10.44 29.71 -3.51
CA LYS A 84 9.98 29.32 -4.86
C LYS A 84 9.01 28.14 -4.83
N ALA A 85 9.27 27.14 -3.99
CA ALA A 85 8.37 26.00 -3.80
C ALA A 85 7.01 26.46 -3.22
N PHE A 86 7.02 27.35 -2.23
CA PHE A 86 5.81 27.98 -1.69
C PHE A 86 5.06 28.77 -2.75
N ASP A 87 5.74 29.63 -3.52
CA ASP A 87 5.10 30.47 -4.54
C ASP A 87 4.44 29.63 -5.64
N THR A 88 5.08 28.53 -6.03
CA THR A 88 4.53 27.57 -7.00
C THR A 88 3.28 26.87 -6.44
N GLY A 89 3.34 26.37 -5.20
CA GLY A 89 2.17 25.78 -4.54
C GLY A 89 1.04 26.79 -4.32
N TRP A 90 1.39 28.03 -3.97
CA TRP A 90 0.44 29.11 -3.76
C TRP A 90 -0.24 29.55 -5.06
N ALA A 91 0.46 29.52 -6.20
CA ALA A 91 -0.14 29.86 -7.50
C ALA A 91 -1.38 29.01 -7.80
N LEU A 92 -1.34 27.71 -7.49
CA LEU A 92 -2.48 26.81 -7.64
C LEU A 92 -3.63 27.18 -6.69
N ASN A 93 -3.33 27.28 -5.39
CA ASN A 93 -4.33 27.59 -4.37
C ASN A 93 -4.96 28.98 -4.56
N GLY A 94 -4.15 29.96 -4.95
CA GLY A 94 -4.56 31.31 -5.29
C GLY A 94 -5.47 31.33 -6.52
N ALA A 95 -5.16 30.55 -7.56
CA ALA A 95 -6.02 30.43 -8.73
C ALA A 95 -7.36 29.76 -8.39
N PHE A 96 -7.37 28.68 -7.59
CA PHE A 96 -8.61 28.08 -7.12
C PHE A 96 -9.44 29.06 -6.28
N ARG A 97 -8.79 29.86 -5.43
CA ARG A 97 -9.50 30.90 -4.68
C ARG A 97 -10.04 32.02 -5.57
N ALA A 98 -9.30 32.40 -6.62
CA ALA A 98 -9.77 33.37 -7.62
C ALA A 98 -10.95 32.83 -8.44
N LEU A 99 -11.03 31.51 -8.66
CA LEU A 99 -12.18 30.86 -9.30
C LEU A 99 -13.43 30.96 -8.43
N GLU A 100 -13.31 30.67 -7.14
CA GLU A 100 -14.39 30.80 -6.14
C GLU A 100 -14.92 32.23 -6.02
N THR A 101 -14.05 33.22 -6.20
CA THR A 101 -14.38 34.65 -6.03
C THR A 101 -14.50 35.39 -7.37
N SER A 102 -14.61 34.66 -8.47
CA SER A 102 -14.69 35.22 -9.83
C SER A 102 -15.97 36.02 -10.09
N GLY A 103 -16.98 35.88 -9.23
CA GLY A 103 -18.31 36.49 -9.41
C GLY A 103 -19.21 35.75 -10.41
N LYS A 104 -18.74 34.64 -10.98
CA LYS A 104 -19.50 33.81 -11.93
C LYS A 104 -19.81 32.43 -11.32
N PRO A 105 -21.01 31.87 -11.48
CA PRO A 105 -21.32 30.52 -11.01
C PRO A 105 -20.46 29.48 -11.74
N VAL A 106 -19.91 28.54 -10.99
CA VAL A 106 -18.99 27.51 -11.50
C VAL A 106 -19.43 26.15 -10.98
N ALA A 107 -19.72 25.21 -11.87
CA ALA A 107 -20.10 23.85 -11.55
C ALA A 107 -19.05 22.85 -12.05
N ALA A 108 -18.78 21.78 -11.30
CA ALA A 108 -18.02 20.64 -11.75
C ALA A 108 -18.96 19.51 -12.19
N ALA A 109 -18.80 19.04 -13.43
CA ALA A 109 -19.46 17.86 -13.98
C ALA A 109 -18.46 16.68 -13.98
N ILE A 110 -18.63 15.78 -13.00
CA ILE A 110 -17.69 14.71 -12.66
C ILE A 110 -18.15 13.39 -13.31
N ASN A 111 -17.55 13.08 -14.45
CA ASN A 111 -17.84 11.90 -15.28
C ASN A 111 -17.02 10.65 -14.91
N GLY A 112 -16.16 10.73 -13.89
CA GLY A 112 -15.37 9.59 -13.43
C GLY A 112 -14.58 9.90 -12.17
N LEU A 113 -13.47 9.19 -11.95
CA LEU A 113 -12.66 9.38 -10.73
C LEU A 113 -12.16 10.83 -10.58
N ALA A 114 -12.24 11.36 -9.37
CA ALA A 114 -11.66 12.64 -8.98
C ALA A 114 -10.90 12.44 -7.67
N LEU A 115 -9.58 12.28 -7.77
CA LEU A 115 -8.73 11.94 -6.64
C LEU A 115 -7.71 13.06 -6.39
N GLY A 116 -7.38 13.27 -5.12
CA GLY A 116 -6.42 14.28 -4.65
C GLY A 116 -6.69 15.65 -5.25
N GLY A 117 -5.68 16.25 -5.88
CA GLY A 117 -5.80 17.51 -6.61
C GLY A 117 -6.98 17.60 -7.60
N GLY A 118 -7.42 16.46 -8.16
CA GLY A 118 -8.64 16.39 -8.97
C GLY A 118 -9.90 16.71 -8.18
N LEU A 119 -10.07 16.12 -6.99
CA LEU A 119 -11.17 16.47 -6.09
C LEU A 119 -11.02 17.90 -5.58
N GLU A 120 -9.80 18.34 -5.23
CA GLU A 120 -9.53 19.70 -4.78
C GLU A 120 -9.95 20.76 -5.81
N PHE A 121 -9.74 20.48 -7.10
CA PHE A 121 -10.23 21.35 -8.17
C PHE A 121 -11.77 21.44 -8.18
N THR A 122 -12.48 20.32 -8.02
CA THR A 122 -13.95 20.34 -7.94
C THR A 122 -14.48 21.00 -6.65
N LEU A 123 -13.70 20.96 -5.56
CA LEU A 123 -14.05 21.62 -4.30
C LEU A 123 -13.97 23.15 -4.43
N ALA A 124 -13.14 23.66 -5.35
CA ALA A 124 -13.08 25.09 -5.68
C ALA A 124 -14.31 25.55 -6.51
N CYS A 125 -15.07 24.63 -7.12
CA CYS A 125 -16.33 24.96 -7.78
C CYS A 125 -17.45 25.22 -6.77
N HIS A 126 -18.46 25.98 -7.16
CA HIS A 126 -19.65 26.27 -6.34
C HIS A 126 -20.61 25.09 -6.30
N TYR A 127 -20.72 24.35 -7.40
CA TYR A 127 -21.60 23.20 -7.54
C TYR A 127 -20.86 21.98 -8.06
N ARG A 128 -21.34 20.78 -7.71
CA ARG A 128 -20.70 19.50 -8.04
C ARG A 128 -21.79 18.49 -8.38
N VAL A 129 -21.75 17.98 -9.60
CA VAL A 129 -22.63 16.93 -10.11
C VAL A 129 -21.77 15.73 -10.48
N VAL A 130 -22.10 14.55 -9.96
CA VAL A 130 -21.37 13.32 -10.26
C VAL A 130 -22.27 12.31 -10.95
N GLU A 131 -21.70 11.51 -11.84
CA GLU A 131 -22.43 10.42 -12.48
C GLU A 131 -22.60 9.21 -11.53
N ASN A 132 -23.70 8.49 -11.67
CA ASN A 132 -24.05 7.33 -10.86
C ASN A 132 -23.35 6.06 -11.38
N ASP A 133 -22.02 6.04 -11.30
CA ASP A 133 -21.23 4.84 -11.60
C ASP A 133 -20.51 4.38 -10.33
N PRO A 134 -20.78 3.14 -9.83
CA PRO A 134 -20.17 2.64 -8.60
C PRO A 134 -18.64 2.45 -8.70
N LYS A 135 -18.04 2.56 -9.90
CA LYS A 135 -16.60 2.57 -10.10
C LYS A 135 -15.97 3.94 -9.81
N ILE A 136 -16.77 5.01 -9.75
CA ILE A 136 -16.27 6.35 -9.46
C ILE A 136 -15.78 6.41 -8.01
N GLN A 137 -14.59 6.97 -7.88
CA GLN A 137 -13.96 7.23 -6.59
C GLN A 137 -13.67 8.72 -6.47
N LEU A 138 -14.16 9.30 -5.38
CA LEU A 138 -13.93 10.68 -4.99
C LEU A 138 -13.16 10.68 -3.68
N GLY A 139 -11.97 11.26 -3.60
CA GLY A 139 -11.22 11.21 -2.35
C GLY A 139 -9.91 11.97 -2.36
N LEU A 140 -9.30 12.05 -1.19
CA LEU A 140 -8.01 12.70 -0.93
C LEU A 140 -7.00 11.66 -0.40
N PRO A 141 -6.40 10.85 -1.30
CA PRO A 141 -5.58 9.69 -0.91
C PRO A 141 -4.10 10.02 -0.63
N GLU A 142 -3.71 11.29 -0.59
CA GLU A 142 -2.32 11.77 -0.50
C GLU A 142 -1.53 11.14 0.66
N ILE A 143 -2.22 10.84 1.77
CA ILE A 143 -1.61 10.23 2.96
C ILE A 143 -0.96 8.88 2.68
N LYS A 144 -1.45 8.15 1.67
CA LYS A 144 -0.94 6.83 1.27
C LYS A 144 0.44 6.89 0.63
N VAL A 145 0.87 8.08 0.19
CA VAL A 145 2.16 8.31 -0.47
C VAL A 145 3.03 9.30 0.32
N GLY A 146 2.73 9.50 1.62
CA GLY A 146 3.54 10.36 2.49
C GLY A 146 3.30 11.86 2.30
N LEU A 147 2.18 12.24 1.68
CA LEU A 147 1.75 13.63 1.50
C LEU A 147 0.40 13.86 2.18
N PHE A 148 -0.12 15.08 2.09
CA PHE A 148 -1.51 15.39 2.44
C PHE A 148 -2.06 16.39 1.41
N PRO A 149 -3.38 16.69 1.39
CA PRO A 149 -3.95 17.60 0.40
C PRO A 149 -3.30 18.98 0.42
N GLY A 150 -2.88 19.46 -0.76
CA GLY A 150 -2.10 20.70 -0.92
C GLY A 150 -2.70 21.72 -1.88
N GLY A 151 -3.80 21.40 -2.55
CA GLY A 151 -4.62 22.27 -3.41
C GLY A 151 -5.86 22.79 -2.69
N GLY A 152 -5.81 22.95 -1.38
CA GLY A 152 -6.84 23.51 -0.51
C GLY A 152 -7.81 22.50 0.08
N GLY A 153 -7.59 21.20 -0.12
CA GLY A 153 -8.43 20.12 0.40
C GLY A 153 -8.57 20.17 1.91
N THR A 154 -7.50 20.47 2.66
CA THR A 154 -7.58 20.56 4.13
C THR A 154 -8.46 21.72 4.61
N GLN A 155 -8.61 22.74 3.77
CA GLN A 155 -9.35 23.95 4.09
C GLN A 155 -10.80 23.88 3.60
N ARG A 156 -11.02 23.46 2.35
CA ARG A 156 -12.32 23.35 1.70
C ARG A 156 -13.15 22.19 2.27
N LEU A 157 -12.56 21.00 2.35
CA LEU A 157 -13.27 19.81 2.83
C LEU A 157 -13.67 19.98 4.30
N THR A 158 -12.75 20.46 5.14
CA THR A 158 -13.03 20.73 6.55
C THR A 158 -14.17 21.73 6.74
N ARG A 159 -14.22 22.80 5.94
CA ARG A 159 -15.31 23.77 5.99
C ARG A 159 -16.63 23.19 5.46
N LEU A 160 -16.57 22.28 4.49
CA LEU A 160 -17.75 21.69 3.87
C LEU A 160 -18.42 20.62 4.74
N ILE A 161 -17.65 19.69 5.31
CA ILE A 161 -18.18 18.50 6.00
C ILE A 161 -17.84 18.43 7.49
N GLY A 162 -17.15 19.46 8.01
CA GLY A 162 -16.71 19.55 9.40
C GLY A 162 -15.36 18.89 9.67
N VAL A 163 -14.69 19.35 10.73
CA VAL A 163 -13.31 18.95 11.10
C VAL A 163 -13.18 17.44 11.30
N GLN A 164 -14.11 16.82 12.03
CA GLN A 164 -14.04 15.40 12.38
C GLN A 164 -14.08 14.52 11.12
N ASN A 165 -15.09 14.72 10.26
CA ASN A 165 -15.29 13.92 9.06
C ASN A 165 -14.16 14.11 8.05
N ALA A 166 -13.73 15.36 7.86
CA ALA A 166 -12.63 15.67 6.95
C ALA A 166 -11.30 15.04 7.42
N LEU A 167 -10.95 15.16 8.71
CA LEU A 167 -9.74 14.54 9.25
C LEU A 167 -9.77 13.01 9.14
N MET A 168 -10.89 12.36 9.48
CA MET A 168 -11.00 10.90 9.33
C MET A 168 -10.77 10.48 7.88
N GLN A 169 -11.35 11.21 6.93
CA GLN A 169 -11.20 10.88 5.51
C GLN A 169 -9.79 11.10 4.97
N MET A 170 -9.18 12.25 5.26
CA MET A 170 -7.83 12.57 4.79
C MET A 170 -6.77 11.71 5.48
N ALA A 171 -6.93 11.38 6.77
CA ALA A 171 -5.98 10.54 7.50
C ALA A 171 -5.99 9.07 7.05
N GLU A 172 -7.14 8.56 6.61
CA GLU A 172 -7.26 7.21 6.06
C GLU A 172 -7.02 7.15 4.54
N GLY A 173 -7.11 8.30 3.86
CA GLY A 173 -7.04 8.40 2.40
C GLY A 173 -8.11 7.57 1.70
N LYS A 174 -9.31 7.48 2.29
CA LYS A 174 -10.43 6.72 1.72
C LYS A 174 -11.12 7.52 0.62
N SER A 175 -11.80 6.79 -0.26
CA SER A 175 -12.60 7.36 -1.34
C SER A 175 -14.08 7.06 -1.10
N TRP A 176 -14.93 8.02 -1.44
CA TRP A 176 -16.37 7.85 -1.52
C TRP A 176 -16.79 7.35 -2.91
N ARG A 177 -17.85 6.54 -2.94
CA ARG A 177 -18.66 6.35 -4.14
C ARG A 177 -19.62 7.54 -4.31
N PRO A 178 -20.21 7.74 -5.51
CA PRO A 178 -21.11 8.88 -5.79
C PRO A 178 -22.15 9.18 -4.69
N ASN A 179 -22.95 8.17 -4.31
CA ASN A 179 -24.01 8.35 -3.31
C ASN A 179 -23.46 8.58 -1.89
N ASP A 180 -22.33 7.95 -1.53
CA ASP A 180 -21.67 8.17 -0.25
C ASP A 180 -21.13 9.61 -0.16
N ALA A 181 -20.60 10.15 -1.27
CA ALA A 181 -20.11 11.52 -1.37
C ALA A 181 -21.24 12.56 -1.28
N LYS A 182 -22.40 12.26 -1.89
CA LYS A 182 -23.62 13.07 -1.74
C LYS A 182 -24.13 13.08 -0.30
N GLY A 183 -24.21 11.89 0.32
CA GLY A 183 -24.61 11.76 1.73
C GLY A 183 -23.66 12.47 2.70
N ALA A 184 -22.37 12.54 2.37
CA ALA A 184 -21.38 13.29 3.13
C ALA A 184 -21.41 14.81 2.88
N GLY A 185 -22.15 15.31 1.88
CA GLY A 185 -22.18 16.72 1.49
C GLY A 185 -20.99 17.19 0.65
N VAL A 186 -20.16 16.25 0.16
CA VAL A 186 -19.03 16.56 -0.74
C VAL A 186 -19.53 16.89 -2.14
N VAL A 187 -20.59 16.22 -2.59
CA VAL A 187 -21.24 16.42 -3.89
C VAL A 187 -22.69 16.85 -3.69
N HIS A 188 -23.21 17.70 -4.57
CA HIS A 188 -24.58 18.21 -4.46
C HIS A 188 -25.60 17.29 -5.13
N GLU A 189 -25.25 16.73 -6.30
CA GLU A 189 -26.15 15.93 -7.12
C GLU A 189 -25.47 14.70 -7.69
N VAL A 190 -26.22 13.60 -7.76
CA VAL A 190 -25.84 12.36 -8.43
C VAL A 190 -26.84 12.14 -9.56
N VAL A 191 -26.37 12.00 -10.79
CA VAL A 191 -27.20 11.87 -12.00
C VAL A 191 -26.84 10.62 -12.78
N GLU A 192 -27.67 10.22 -13.74
CA GLU A 192 -27.34 9.10 -14.61
C GLU A 192 -26.10 9.39 -15.47
N LYS A 193 -25.43 8.32 -15.89
CA LYS A 193 -24.22 8.41 -16.70
C LYS A 193 -24.46 9.25 -17.97
N GLY A 194 -23.54 10.18 -18.25
CA GLY A 194 -23.62 11.10 -19.39
C GLY A 194 -24.51 12.34 -19.17
N GLN A 195 -25.14 12.51 -18.01
CA GLN A 195 -26.03 13.66 -17.75
C GLN A 195 -25.40 14.77 -16.90
N SER A 196 -24.14 14.60 -16.46
CA SER A 196 -23.48 15.52 -15.52
C SER A 196 -23.32 16.95 -16.04
N ILE A 197 -22.99 17.12 -17.32
CA ILE A 197 -22.83 18.44 -17.96
C ILE A 197 -24.17 19.17 -18.04
N GLU A 198 -25.22 18.51 -18.53
CA GLU A 198 -26.55 19.11 -18.67
C GLU A 198 -27.14 19.52 -17.32
N ALA A 199 -27.02 18.68 -16.29
CA ALA A 199 -27.43 19.01 -14.94
C ALA A 199 -26.65 20.21 -14.36
N ALA A 200 -25.33 20.25 -14.58
CA ALA A 200 -24.49 21.39 -14.18
C ALA A 200 -24.90 22.69 -14.89
N LYS A 201 -25.19 22.65 -16.20
CA LYS A 201 -25.71 23.80 -16.95
C LYS A 201 -27.08 24.24 -16.44
N ALA A 202 -27.98 23.29 -16.16
CA ALA A 202 -29.30 23.57 -15.61
C ALA A 202 -29.22 24.30 -14.26
N TRP A 203 -28.31 23.90 -13.38
CA TRP A 203 -28.08 24.62 -12.12
C TRP A 203 -27.67 26.09 -12.34
N ILE A 204 -26.79 26.35 -13.32
CA ILE A 204 -26.36 27.72 -13.67
C ILE A 204 -27.56 28.52 -14.20
N LYS A 205 -28.32 27.98 -15.17
CA LYS A 205 -29.49 28.64 -15.77
C LYS A 205 -30.57 28.98 -14.75
N ASN A 206 -30.71 28.14 -13.72
CA ASN A 206 -31.68 28.32 -12.65
C ASN A 206 -31.20 29.24 -11.52
N GLY A 207 -30.23 30.12 -11.79
CA GLY A 207 -29.76 31.12 -10.82
C GLY A 207 -28.70 30.61 -9.84
N GLY A 208 -27.81 29.72 -10.31
CA GLY A 208 -26.68 29.23 -9.53
C GLY A 208 -25.88 30.37 -8.90
N LYS A 209 -25.48 30.22 -7.63
CA LYS A 209 -24.78 31.26 -6.87
C LYS A 209 -23.27 31.16 -7.04
N ALA A 210 -22.62 32.30 -7.24
CA ALA A 210 -21.16 32.45 -7.28
C ALA A 210 -20.58 32.76 -5.89
N VAL A 211 -21.00 32.03 -4.86
CA VAL A 211 -20.59 32.25 -3.47
C VAL A 211 -20.37 30.90 -2.80
N GLN A 212 -19.19 30.68 -2.26
CA GLN A 212 -18.91 29.49 -1.46
C GLN A 212 -19.52 29.61 -0.05
N PRO A 213 -19.83 28.48 0.62
CA PRO A 213 -20.39 28.53 1.97
C PRO A 213 -19.57 29.36 2.95
N TRP A 214 -18.23 29.28 2.89
CA TRP A 214 -17.32 29.98 3.79
C TRP A 214 -17.14 31.48 3.49
N ASP A 215 -17.73 31.97 2.40
CA ASP A 215 -17.76 33.40 2.06
C ASP A 215 -19.03 34.10 2.59
N ASP A 216 -20.01 33.34 3.08
CA ASP A 216 -21.14 33.89 3.80
C ASP A 216 -20.69 34.37 5.20
N PRO A 217 -20.89 35.65 5.57
CA PRO A 217 -20.54 36.15 6.90
C PRO A 217 -21.21 35.40 8.06
N LYS A 218 -22.31 34.69 7.80
CA LYS A 218 -23.04 33.87 8.78
C LYS A 218 -22.52 32.44 8.87
N PHE A 219 -21.58 32.05 8.01
CA PHE A 219 -21.04 30.71 7.96
C PHE A 219 -20.41 30.31 9.30
N LYS A 220 -20.68 29.06 9.67
CA LYS A 220 -20.05 28.38 10.80
C LYS A 220 -19.58 27.02 10.31
N ILE A 221 -18.34 26.67 10.67
CA ILE A 221 -17.79 25.35 10.37
C ILE A 221 -18.67 24.29 11.04
N PRO A 222 -19.16 23.27 10.33
CA PRO A 222 -19.90 22.17 10.93
C PRO A 222 -19.09 21.51 12.06
N GLY A 223 -19.67 21.43 13.26
CA GLY A 223 -18.98 20.93 14.47
C GLY A 223 -18.02 21.93 15.16
N GLY A 224 -17.72 23.06 14.52
CA GLY A 224 -16.87 24.14 15.06
C GLY A 224 -15.36 23.86 14.99
N GLY A 225 -14.57 24.93 15.18
CA GLY A 225 -13.09 24.87 15.23
C GLY A 225 -12.52 24.57 16.62
N PRO A 226 -11.20 24.73 16.83
CA PRO A 226 -10.49 24.37 18.07
C PRO A 226 -11.05 24.92 19.37
N HIS A 227 -11.68 26.10 19.32
CA HIS A 227 -12.23 26.78 20.50
C HIS A 227 -13.74 26.52 20.72
N HIS A 228 -14.37 25.74 19.84
CA HIS A 228 -15.74 25.26 20.03
C HIS A 228 -15.71 23.93 20.81
N PRO A 229 -16.62 23.65 21.76
CA PRO A 229 -16.56 22.44 22.59
C PRO A 229 -16.44 21.13 21.79
N ALA A 230 -17.26 20.98 20.74
CA ALA A 230 -17.20 19.79 19.88
C ALA A 230 -15.88 19.72 19.07
N GLY A 231 -15.39 20.85 18.55
CA GLY A 231 -14.13 20.90 17.83
C GLY A 231 -12.91 20.65 18.73
N MET A 232 -12.92 21.17 19.96
CA MET A 232 -11.87 20.94 20.96
C MET A 232 -11.69 19.44 21.24
N GLN A 233 -12.79 18.71 21.42
CA GLN A 233 -12.74 17.27 21.63
C GLN A 233 -12.16 16.53 20.42
N VAL A 234 -12.48 16.96 19.20
CA VAL A 234 -11.90 16.39 17.97
C VAL A 234 -10.39 16.56 17.92
N PHE A 235 -9.85 17.72 18.29
CA PHE A 235 -8.39 17.94 18.26
C PHE A 235 -7.65 17.24 19.40
N VAL A 236 -8.20 17.25 20.62
CA VAL A 236 -7.60 16.54 21.78
C VAL A 236 -7.54 15.04 21.51
N MET A 237 -8.68 14.44 21.13
CA MET A 237 -8.74 13.01 20.82
C MET A 237 -8.03 12.67 19.52
N GLY A 238 -8.16 13.51 18.50
CA GLY A 238 -7.53 13.33 17.20
C GLY A 238 -6.01 13.30 17.30
N ASN A 239 -5.39 14.18 18.10
CA ASN A 239 -3.94 14.16 18.32
C ASN A 239 -3.49 12.86 19.02
N ALA A 240 -4.24 12.39 20.03
CA ALA A 240 -3.95 11.13 20.71
C ALA A 240 -4.08 9.91 19.77
N ILE A 241 -5.14 9.85 18.96
CA ILE A 241 -5.35 8.77 17.97
C ILE A 241 -4.25 8.80 16.92
N LEU A 242 -3.93 9.97 16.38
CA LEU A 242 -2.87 10.17 15.39
C LEU A 242 -1.52 9.69 15.93
N ARG A 243 -1.16 10.07 17.16
CA ARG A 243 0.08 9.62 17.81
C ARG A 243 0.08 8.12 18.03
N LYS A 244 -1.04 7.54 18.47
CA LYS A 244 -1.19 6.08 18.65
C LYS A 244 -1.03 5.30 17.34
N GLN A 245 -1.50 5.84 16.21
CA GLN A 245 -1.47 5.15 14.92
C GLN A 245 -0.15 5.36 14.18
N SER A 246 0.43 6.56 14.25
CA SER A 246 1.61 6.92 13.45
C SER A 246 2.93 6.80 14.23
N TYR A 247 2.87 6.80 15.56
CA TYR A 247 4.03 6.95 16.46
C TYR A 247 4.91 8.17 16.15
N GLY A 248 4.42 9.12 15.36
CA GLY A 248 5.18 10.28 14.88
C GLY A 248 6.06 10.02 13.66
N ASN A 249 6.03 8.81 13.07
CA ASN A 249 6.88 8.44 11.95
C ASN A 249 6.47 9.05 10.60
N TYR A 250 5.23 9.56 10.50
CA TYR A 250 4.64 10.07 9.26
C TYR A 250 4.43 11.60 9.35
N PRO A 251 5.36 12.43 8.84
CA PRO A 251 5.25 13.89 8.91
C PRO A 251 3.96 14.45 8.30
N ALA A 252 3.46 13.81 7.23
CA ALA A 252 2.25 14.22 6.55
C ALA A 252 1.02 14.26 7.46
N VAL A 253 0.82 13.24 8.30
CA VAL A 253 -0.35 13.17 9.20
C VAL A 253 -0.27 14.30 10.23
N LEU A 254 0.93 14.52 10.80
CA LEU A 254 1.17 15.58 11.78
C LEU A 254 0.98 16.98 11.18
N ASN A 255 1.53 17.22 9.98
CA ASN A 255 1.44 18.51 9.32
C ASN A 255 0.03 18.79 8.77
N MET A 256 -0.70 17.75 8.33
CA MET A 256 -2.12 17.87 8.00
C MET A 256 -2.95 18.30 9.21
N MET A 257 -2.74 17.68 10.38
CA MET A 257 -3.42 18.07 11.62
C MET A 257 -3.15 19.54 11.96
N LYS A 258 -1.90 20.00 11.81
CA LYS A 258 -1.53 21.42 12.03
C LYS A 258 -2.20 22.35 11.02
N ALA A 259 -2.16 22.00 9.73
CA ALA A 259 -2.79 22.78 8.67
C ALA A 259 -4.30 22.94 8.89
N VAL A 260 -4.98 21.88 9.35
CA VAL A 260 -6.40 21.94 9.72
C VAL A 260 -6.59 22.77 10.99
N TYR A 261 -5.86 22.47 12.06
CA TYR A 261 -5.99 23.14 13.36
C TYR A 261 -5.82 24.66 13.24
N GLU A 262 -4.72 25.11 12.63
CA GLU A 262 -4.44 26.53 12.44
C GLU A 262 -5.34 27.14 11.35
N GLY A 263 -5.59 26.41 10.26
CA GLY A 263 -6.32 26.93 9.11
C GLY A 263 -7.79 27.23 9.37
N VAL A 264 -8.47 26.47 10.25
CA VAL A 264 -9.88 26.72 10.58
C VAL A 264 -10.10 27.87 11.56
N GLN A 265 -9.03 28.43 12.13
CA GLN A 265 -9.09 29.59 13.03
C GLN A 265 -9.03 30.92 12.28
N VAL A 266 -8.77 30.88 10.97
CA VAL A 266 -8.55 32.06 10.13
C VAL A 266 -9.46 32.06 8.90
N PRO A 267 -9.63 33.21 8.21
CA PRO A 267 -10.28 33.26 6.90
C PRO A 267 -9.65 32.31 5.89
N ILE A 268 -10.42 31.87 4.89
CA ILE A 268 -9.98 30.78 4.00
C ILE A 268 -8.67 31.11 3.27
N GLU A 269 -8.45 32.35 2.83
CA GLU A 269 -7.21 32.77 2.17
C GLU A 269 -5.98 32.55 3.05
N ALA A 270 -6.08 32.86 4.34
CA ALA A 270 -5.00 32.63 5.30
C ALA A 270 -4.83 31.12 5.56
N GLY A 271 -5.92 30.37 5.66
CA GLY A 271 -5.90 28.92 5.79
C GLY A 271 -5.22 28.22 4.62
N LEU A 272 -5.46 28.65 3.38
CA LEU A 272 -4.81 28.11 2.18
C LEU A 272 -3.31 28.39 2.18
N ARG A 273 -2.86 29.55 2.70
CA ARG A 273 -1.41 29.83 2.87
C ARG A 273 -0.78 28.92 3.92
N ILE A 274 -1.48 28.67 5.03
CA ILE A 274 -1.03 27.76 6.09
C ILE A 274 -0.88 26.34 5.53
N GLU A 275 -1.89 25.86 4.81
CA GLU A 275 -1.83 24.56 4.14
C GLU A 275 -0.63 24.48 3.20
N THR A 276 -0.47 25.46 2.30
CA THR A 276 0.64 25.50 1.34
C THR A 276 2.00 25.40 2.05
N ARG A 277 2.20 26.13 3.15
CA ARG A 277 3.45 26.05 3.95
C ARG A 277 3.69 24.65 4.51
N TYR A 278 2.68 24.06 5.15
CA TYR A 278 2.81 22.73 5.72
C TYR A 278 2.97 21.65 4.65
N PHE A 279 2.31 21.81 3.50
CA PHE A 279 2.43 20.89 2.36
C PHE A 279 3.85 20.88 1.83
N ILE A 280 4.42 22.05 1.52
CA ILE A 280 5.81 22.16 1.07
C ILE A 280 6.77 21.63 2.14
N LYS A 281 6.53 21.94 3.42
CA LYS A 281 7.35 21.37 4.51
C LYS A 281 7.32 19.85 4.52
N THR A 282 6.16 19.22 4.30
CA THR A 282 6.02 17.76 4.22
C THR A 282 6.71 17.21 2.97
N LEU A 283 6.44 17.79 1.80
CA LEU A 283 7.00 17.37 0.52
C LEU A 283 8.54 17.33 0.54
N MET A 284 9.16 18.27 1.25
CA MET A 284 10.62 18.36 1.40
C MET A 284 11.22 17.40 2.45
N THR A 285 10.41 16.59 3.14
CA THR A 285 10.94 15.61 4.09
C THR A 285 11.49 14.37 3.37
N PRO A 286 12.58 13.75 3.88
CA PRO A 286 13.08 12.48 3.35
C PRO A 286 12.00 11.39 3.33
N GLN A 287 11.13 11.35 4.35
CA GLN A 287 10.05 10.37 4.45
C GLN A 287 9.02 10.52 3.32
N ALA A 288 8.60 11.75 3.00
CA ALA A 288 7.67 11.97 1.89
C ALA A 288 8.32 11.56 0.56
N GLN A 289 9.58 11.95 0.32
CA GLN A 289 10.32 11.59 -0.89
C GLN A 289 10.49 10.08 -1.03
N ALA A 290 10.81 9.38 0.07
CA ALA A 290 10.93 7.93 0.14
C ALA A 290 9.61 7.24 -0.22
N MET A 291 8.51 7.66 0.41
CA MET A 291 7.19 7.11 0.16
C MET A 291 6.73 7.36 -1.28
N ILE A 292 6.96 8.55 -1.84
CA ILE A 292 6.65 8.86 -3.25
C ILE A 292 7.43 7.92 -4.19
N ARG A 293 8.73 7.74 -3.96
CA ARG A 293 9.58 6.87 -4.78
C ARG A 293 9.07 5.44 -4.81
N SER A 294 8.80 4.84 -3.66
CA SER A 294 8.49 3.42 -3.59
C SER A 294 7.00 3.12 -3.76
N LEU A 295 6.13 3.80 -2.99
CA LEU A 295 4.69 3.52 -2.95
C LEU A 295 3.92 4.12 -4.13
N PHE A 296 4.54 5.01 -4.91
CA PHE A 296 3.93 5.58 -6.11
C PHE A 296 4.73 5.27 -7.38
N LEU A 297 5.96 5.77 -7.53
CA LEU A 297 6.71 5.65 -8.79
C LEU A 297 7.08 4.19 -9.08
N SER A 298 7.82 3.56 -8.17
CA SER A 298 8.24 2.15 -8.29
C SER A 298 7.03 1.22 -8.43
N LYS A 299 6.00 1.42 -7.60
CA LYS A 299 4.76 0.67 -7.71
C LYS A 299 4.09 0.78 -9.09
N GLN A 300 3.99 1.99 -9.65
CA GLN A 300 3.39 2.18 -10.97
C GLN A 300 4.18 1.51 -12.09
N GLU A 301 5.51 1.48 -11.99
CA GLU A 301 6.38 0.80 -12.96
C GLU A 301 6.20 -0.71 -12.86
N LEU A 302 6.26 -1.28 -11.65
CA LEU A 302 6.10 -2.71 -11.41
C LEU A 302 4.69 -3.21 -11.76
N ASP A 303 3.64 -2.44 -11.43
CA ASP A 303 2.26 -2.75 -11.84
C ASP A 303 2.04 -2.69 -13.37
N LYS A 304 2.98 -2.09 -14.13
CA LYS A 304 2.99 -2.10 -15.60
C LYS A 304 3.88 -3.19 -16.19
N GLY A 305 4.51 -4.02 -15.34
CA GLY A 305 5.39 -5.10 -15.74
C GLY A 305 6.79 -4.63 -16.15
N ALA A 306 7.36 -3.65 -15.44
CA ALA A 306 8.69 -3.11 -15.73
C ALA A 306 9.82 -4.16 -15.79
N VAL A 307 9.66 -5.28 -15.08
CA VAL A 307 10.63 -6.39 -14.99
C VAL A 307 10.25 -7.58 -15.88
N ARG A 308 9.25 -7.43 -16.75
CA ARG A 308 8.85 -8.50 -17.66
C ARG A 308 9.91 -8.73 -18.74
N PRO A 309 10.34 -9.98 -19.00
CA PRO A 309 11.31 -10.28 -20.05
C PRO A 309 10.91 -9.70 -21.41
N ALA A 310 11.86 -9.02 -22.05
CA ALA A 310 11.66 -8.44 -23.37
C ALA A 310 11.56 -9.53 -24.44
N GLY A 311 10.79 -9.28 -25.51
CA GLY A 311 10.66 -10.20 -26.64
C GLY A 311 9.75 -11.41 -26.42
N VAL A 312 9.33 -11.71 -25.18
CA VAL A 312 8.36 -12.78 -24.90
C VAL A 312 6.93 -12.30 -25.17
N PRO A 313 6.10 -12.98 -25.98
CA PRO A 313 4.71 -12.58 -26.23
C PRO A 313 3.88 -12.50 -24.95
N LYS A 314 2.95 -11.53 -24.88
CA LYS A 314 2.04 -11.39 -23.74
C LYS A 314 1.06 -12.56 -23.67
N SER A 315 0.94 -13.17 -22.50
CA SER A 315 -0.02 -14.22 -22.21
C SER A 315 -1.28 -13.65 -21.53
N ASP A 316 -2.40 -14.35 -21.69
CA ASP A 316 -3.67 -14.02 -21.03
C ASP A 316 -4.29 -15.29 -20.43
N PRO A 317 -3.77 -15.80 -19.29
CA PRO A 317 -4.19 -17.07 -18.70
C PRO A 317 -5.70 -17.13 -18.48
N LYS A 318 -6.38 -18.11 -19.08
CA LYS A 318 -7.84 -18.28 -19.04
C LYS A 318 -8.27 -19.35 -18.06
N LYS A 319 -7.47 -20.41 -17.91
CA LYS A 319 -7.73 -21.52 -17.00
C LYS A 319 -6.51 -21.78 -16.12
N VAL A 320 -6.70 -21.82 -14.81
CA VAL A 320 -5.63 -22.08 -13.85
C VAL A 320 -6.09 -23.13 -12.85
N SER A 321 -5.26 -24.14 -12.61
CA SER A 321 -5.53 -25.15 -11.59
C SER A 321 -4.82 -24.81 -10.29
N VAL A 322 -5.47 -25.04 -9.15
CA VAL A 322 -4.89 -24.85 -7.81
C VAL A 322 -4.89 -26.19 -7.09
N LEU A 323 -3.71 -26.65 -6.66
CA LEU A 323 -3.55 -27.91 -5.94
C LEU A 323 -3.48 -27.63 -4.44
N GLY A 324 -4.46 -28.12 -3.68
CA GLY A 324 -4.68 -27.82 -2.27
C GLY A 324 -5.77 -26.78 -2.09
N ALA A 325 -6.89 -27.17 -1.48
CA ALA A 325 -8.08 -26.35 -1.23
C ALA A 325 -8.13 -25.78 0.20
N GLY A 326 -6.98 -25.76 0.89
CA GLY A 326 -6.80 -25.10 2.17
C GLY A 326 -6.93 -23.56 2.08
N MET A 327 -6.60 -22.87 3.18
CA MET A 327 -6.75 -21.41 3.27
C MET A 327 -6.06 -20.64 2.13
N MET A 328 -4.83 -21.03 1.78
CA MET A 328 -4.08 -20.37 0.70
C MET A 328 -4.69 -20.66 -0.67
N GLY A 329 -4.91 -21.92 -1.01
CA GLY A 329 -5.45 -22.28 -2.32
C GLY A 329 -6.87 -21.76 -2.57
N ALA A 330 -7.74 -21.77 -1.55
CA ALA A 330 -9.06 -21.14 -1.64
C ALA A 330 -8.96 -19.61 -1.86
N GLY A 331 -8.00 -18.95 -1.20
CA GLY A 331 -7.72 -17.53 -1.41
C GLY A 331 -7.19 -17.22 -2.81
N VAL A 332 -6.30 -18.08 -3.35
CA VAL A 332 -5.82 -18.01 -4.74
C VAL A 332 -6.97 -18.20 -5.72
N ALA A 333 -7.81 -19.20 -5.51
CA ALA A 333 -8.99 -19.45 -6.34
C ALA A 333 -9.95 -18.25 -6.35
N TYR A 334 -10.18 -17.60 -5.20
CA TYR A 334 -10.99 -16.39 -5.10
C TYR A 334 -10.42 -15.25 -5.96
N VAL A 335 -9.12 -14.96 -5.90
CA VAL A 335 -8.54 -13.86 -6.70
C VAL A 335 -8.51 -14.18 -8.20
N GLN A 336 -8.38 -15.46 -8.57
CA GLN A 336 -8.47 -15.93 -9.95
C GLN A 336 -9.87 -15.69 -10.55
N VAL A 337 -10.93 -16.16 -9.89
CA VAL A 337 -12.29 -15.99 -10.42
C VAL A 337 -12.75 -14.54 -10.44
N MET A 338 -12.28 -13.71 -9.49
CA MET A 338 -12.50 -12.26 -9.51
C MET A 338 -11.82 -11.56 -10.71
N ALA A 339 -10.83 -12.20 -11.33
CA ALA A 339 -10.19 -11.78 -12.57
C ALA A 339 -10.79 -12.45 -13.83
N GLY A 340 -11.86 -13.25 -13.66
CA GLY A 340 -12.51 -13.98 -14.75
C GLY A 340 -11.71 -15.18 -15.26
N ILE A 341 -10.88 -15.79 -14.41
CA ILE A 341 -10.10 -16.99 -14.71
C ILE A 341 -10.89 -18.22 -14.27
N GLU A 342 -11.08 -19.18 -15.16
CA GLU A 342 -11.64 -20.49 -14.82
C GLU A 342 -10.68 -21.22 -13.88
N THR A 343 -11.18 -21.70 -12.75
CA THR A 343 -10.35 -22.26 -11.68
C THR A 343 -10.74 -23.69 -11.36
N VAL A 344 -9.79 -24.62 -11.49
CA VAL A 344 -9.95 -26.00 -11.01
C VAL A 344 -9.27 -26.12 -9.65
N LEU A 345 -10.06 -26.24 -8.59
CA LEU A 345 -9.58 -26.33 -7.21
C LEU A 345 -9.55 -27.79 -6.78
N ILE A 346 -8.34 -28.35 -6.64
CA ILE A 346 -8.11 -29.77 -6.40
C ILE A 346 -7.68 -30.01 -4.96
N ASP A 347 -8.24 -31.02 -4.31
CA ASP A 347 -7.74 -31.54 -3.02
C ASP A 347 -7.77 -33.08 -2.99
N GLN A 348 -7.28 -33.68 -1.91
CA GLN A 348 -7.24 -35.13 -1.71
C GLN A 348 -8.64 -35.74 -1.56
N THR A 349 -9.57 -35.00 -0.97
CA THR A 349 -10.96 -35.42 -0.78
C THR A 349 -11.93 -34.39 -1.35
N GLN A 350 -13.08 -34.85 -1.84
CA GLN A 350 -14.11 -33.94 -2.35
C GLN A 350 -14.59 -32.96 -1.26
N GLU A 351 -14.69 -33.43 -0.01
CA GLU A 351 -15.04 -32.59 1.14
C GLU A 351 -14.07 -31.41 1.32
N ALA A 352 -12.76 -31.65 1.20
CA ALA A 352 -11.75 -30.60 1.32
C ALA A 352 -11.82 -29.61 0.15
N ALA A 353 -12.00 -30.10 -1.08
CA ALA A 353 -12.21 -29.27 -2.26
C ALA A 353 -13.46 -28.38 -2.15
N ASP A 354 -14.58 -28.97 -1.72
CA ASP A 354 -15.85 -28.27 -1.52
C ASP A 354 -15.75 -27.22 -0.41
N LYS A 355 -15.01 -27.52 0.67
CA LYS A 355 -14.72 -26.54 1.74
C LYS A 355 -13.94 -25.34 1.21
N GLY A 356 -12.96 -25.57 0.32
CA GLY A 356 -12.24 -24.48 -0.34
C GLY A 356 -13.17 -23.61 -1.20
N LYS A 357 -14.06 -24.22 -1.99
CA LYS A 357 -15.07 -23.48 -2.78
C LYS A 357 -16.07 -22.73 -1.90
N ALA A 358 -16.49 -23.30 -0.78
CA ALA A 358 -17.36 -22.63 0.19
C ALA A 358 -16.70 -21.37 0.79
N HIS A 359 -15.38 -21.38 0.98
CA HIS A 359 -14.64 -20.19 1.41
C HIS A 359 -14.67 -19.08 0.34
N VAL A 360 -14.50 -19.43 -0.94
CA VAL A 360 -14.66 -18.47 -2.06
C VAL A 360 -16.07 -17.88 -2.05
N GLU A 361 -17.09 -18.71 -1.88
CA GLU A 361 -18.49 -18.29 -1.79
C GLU A 361 -18.72 -17.29 -0.63
N GLU A 362 -18.13 -17.52 0.54
CA GLU A 362 -18.24 -16.62 1.70
C GLU A 362 -17.65 -15.24 1.40
N LEU A 363 -16.49 -15.18 0.74
CA LEU A 363 -15.87 -13.92 0.33
C LEU A 363 -16.73 -13.17 -0.69
N LEU A 364 -17.31 -13.89 -1.67
CA LEU A 364 -18.24 -13.31 -2.63
C LEU A 364 -19.52 -12.79 -1.95
N LYS A 365 -20.09 -13.53 -0.97
CA LYS A 365 -21.26 -13.10 -0.19
C LYS A 365 -21.00 -11.78 0.55
N LYS A 366 -19.78 -11.58 1.08
CA LYS A 366 -19.38 -10.32 1.72
C LYS A 366 -19.34 -9.15 0.74
N ARG A 367 -18.98 -9.37 -0.53
CA ARG A 367 -19.03 -8.31 -1.56
C ARG A 367 -20.46 -8.00 -1.97
N LEU A 368 -21.28 -9.03 -2.16
CA LEU A 368 -22.70 -8.91 -2.49
C LEU A 368 -23.45 -8.11 -1.42
N SER A 369 -23.27 -8.45 -0.13
CA SER A 369 -23.92 -7.74 0.99
C SER A 369 -23.49 -6.28 1.13
N ARG A 370 -22.29 -5.93 0.60
CA ARG A 370 -21.78 -4.55 0.53
C ARG A 370 -22.20 -3.81 -0.75
N GLY A 371 -23.03 -4.43 -1.60
CA GLY A 371 -23.46 -3.86 -2.88
C GLY A 371 -22.31 -3.67 -3.86
N GLN A 372 -21.23 -4.45 -3.74
CA GLN A 372 -20.05 -4.35 -4.62
C GLN A 372 -20.17 -5.23 -5.87
N MET A 373 -21.20 -6.08 -5.96
CA MET A 373 -21.55 -6.89 -7.13
C MET A 373 -23.05 -7.22 -7.12
N THR A 374 -23.59 -7.63 -8.27
CA THR A 374 -24.98 -8.11 -8.40
C THR A 374 -25.07 -9.61 -8.14
N GLN A 375 -26.28 -10.12 -7.91
CA GLN A 375 -26.51 -11.57 -7.76
C GLN A 375 -26.08 -12.36 -9.01
N GLU A 376 -26.40 -11.86 -10.20
CA GLU A 376 -25.99 -12.49 -11.48
C GLU A 376 -24.47 -12.60 -11.60
N LYS A 377 -23.74 -11.55 -11.19
CA LYS A 377 -22.26 -11.57 -11.17
C LYS A 377 -21.73 -12.50 -10.11
N PHE A 378 -22.39 -12.60 -8.95
CA PHE A 378 -22.02 -13.54 -7.90
C PHE A 378 -22.12 -14.98 -8.42
N ASP A 379 -23.26 -15.35 -9.02
CA ASP A 379 -23.50 -16.71 -9.52
C ASP A 379 -22.52 -17.06 -10.65
N ALA A 380 -22.33 -16.15 -11.61
CA ALA A 380 -21.38 -16.33 -12.70
C ALA A 380 -19.91 -16.45 -12.22
N THR A 381 -19.52 -15.69 -11.20
CA THR A 381 -18.15 -15.74 -10.64
C THR A 381 -17.91 -17.05 -9.88
N LEU A 382 -18.89 -17.49 -9.08
CA LEU A 382 -18.78 -18.74 -8.33
C LEU A 382 -18.77 -19.97 -9.26
N ALA A 383 -19.50 -19.91 -10.39
CA ALA A 383 -19.52 -20.95 -11.40
C ALA A 383 -18.17 -21.19 -12.08
N LEU A 384 -17.23 -20.23 -12.02
CA LEU A 384 -15.87 -20.40 -12.52
C LEU A 384 -15.02 -21.34 -11.66
N VAL A 385 -15.45 -21.69 -10.44
CA VAL A 385 -14.73 -22.63 -9.56
C VAL A 385 -15.28 -24.04 -9.72
N THR A 386 -14.45 -24.96 -10.22
CA THR A 386 -14.71 -26.41 -10.19
C THR A 386 -13.90 -27.02 -9.05
N ALA A 387 -14.57 -27.41 -7.96
CA ALA A 387 -13.96 -28.15 -6.85
C ALA A 387 -13.99 -29.66 -7.13
N THR A 388 -12.85 -30.33 -7.06
CA THR A 388 -12.72 -31.73 -7.50
C THR A 388 -11.55 -32.45 -6.83
N THR A 389 -11.49 -33.77 -6.97
CA THR A 389 -10.29 -34.58 -6.71
C THR A 389 -9.59 -35.04 -7.99
N ASP A 390 -10.21 -34.77 -9.14
CA ASP A 390 -9.79 -35.28 -10.45
C ASP A 390 -8.71 -34.40 -11.09
N TYR A 391 -7.54 -35.00 -11.31
CA TYR A 391 -6.40 -34.35 -11.96
C TYR A 391 -6.58 -34.23 -13.48
N ASP A 392 -7.43 -35.02 -14.13
CA ASP A 392 -7.66 -34.93 -15.58
C ASP A 392 -8.24 -33.56 -15.99
N LEU A 393 -8.92 -32.89 -15.05
CA LEU A 393 -9.42 -31.53 -15.23
C LEU A 393 -8.33 -30.45 -15.28
N ILE A 394 -7.06 -30.78 -14.98
CA ILE A 394 -5.90 -29.90 -15.20
C ILE A 394 -5.64 -29.69 -16.70
N LYS A 395 -6.06 -30.64 -17.55
CA LYS A 395 -5.85 -30.53 -19.00
C LYS A 395 -6.39 -29.20 -19.54
N GLY A 396 -5.54 -28.51 -20.30
CA GLY A 396 -5.84 -27.19 -20.87
C GLY A 396 -5.66 -26.01 -19.91
N SER A 397 -5.19 -26.22 -18.68
CA SER A 397 -4.76 -25.12 -17.81
C SER A 397 -3.50 -24.45 -18.34
N ASP A 398 -3.49 -23.12 -18.36
CA ASP A 398 -2.34 -22.30 -18.75
C ASP A 398 -1.23 -22.29 -17.69
N LEU A 399 -1.64 -22.49 -16.44
CA LEU A 399 -0.82 -22.42 -15.23
C LEU A 399 -1.39 -23.39 -14.17
N VAL A 400 -0.52 -23.97 -13.35
CA VAL A 400 -0.87 -24.66 -12.11
C VAL A 400 -0.27 -23.90 -10.94
N ILE A 401 -1.01 -23.74 -9.85
CA ILE A 401 -0.52 -23.22 -8.57
C ILE A 401 -0.60 -24.33 -7.53
N GLU A 402 0.54 -24.85 -7.10
CA GLU A 402 0.64 -25.80 -6.01
C GLU A 402 0.65 -25.07 -4.66
N ALA A 403 -0.33 -25.37 -3.81
CA ALA A 403 -0.52 -24.79 -2.48
C ALA A 403 -0.82 -25.89 -1.43
N VAL A 404 -0.11 -27.02 -1.53
CA VAL A 404 -0.17 -28.13 -0.56
C VAL A 404 0.82 -27.91 0.59
N PHE A 405 0.84 -28.84 1.55
CA PHE A 405 1.68 -28.75 2.75
C PHE A 405 3.18 -28.57 2.42
N GLU A 406 3.88 -27.87 3.30
CA GLU A 406 5.32 -27.56 3.20
C GLU A 406 6.17 -28.83 3.49
N ASN A 407 6.09 -29.82 2.59
CA ASN A 407 6.82 -31.09 2.65
C ASN A 407 7.26 -31.48 1.23
N ARG A 408 8.54 -31.86 1.07
CA ARG A 408 9.15 -32.15 -0.23
C ARG A 408 8.53 -33.35 -0.95
N GLU A 409 8.24 -34.43 -0.23
CA GLU A 409 7.70 -35.66 -0.82
C GLU A 409 6.28 -35.42 -1.35
N ILE A 410 5.45 -34.74 -0.57
CA ILE A 410 4.08 -34.39 -0.99
C ILE A 410 4.15 -33.48 -2.23
N LYS A 411 4.99 -32.44 -2.22
CA LYS A 411 5.16 -31.52 -3.35
C LYS A 411 5.68 -32.24 -4.61
N ALA A 412 6.59 -33.19 -4.46
CA ALA A 412 7.10 -33.98 -5.58
C ALA A 412 6.02 -34.89 -6.19
N ASP A 413 5.18 -35.54 -5.38
CA ASP A 413 4.05 -36.36 -5.87
C ASP A 413 3.05 -35.52 -6.68
N VAL A 414 2.59 -34.39 -6.12
CA VAL A 414 1.60 -33.54 -6.79
C VAL A 414 2.15 -32.89 -8.06
N THR A 415 3.44 -32.55 -8.08
CA THR A 415 4.14 -32.05 -9.27
C THR A 415 4.04 -33.08 -10.40
N LYS A 416 4.48 -34.32 -10.15
CA LYS A 416 4.48 -35.39 -11.17
C LYS A 416 3.06 -35.68 -11.69
N ARG A 417 2.08 -35.75 -10.79
CA ARG A 417 0.68 -36.02 -11.17
C ARG A 417 0.06 -34.89 -12.00
N ALA A 418 0.35 -33.64 -11.67
CA ALA A 418 -0.15 -32.49 -12.42
C ALA A 418 0.55 -32.35 -13.77
N GLU A 419 1.88 -32.53 -13.81
CA GLU A 419 2.65 -32.39 -15.05
C GLU A 419 2.30 -33.42 -16.11
N ALA A 420 1.84 -34.62 -15.71
CA ALA A 420 1.31 -35.64 -16.59
C ALA A 420 0.05 -35.19 -17.37
N GLN A 421 -0.64 -34.14 -16.90
CA GLN A 421 -1.88 -33.62 -17.49
C GLN A 421 -1.68 -32.29 -18.23
N LEU A 422 -0.54 -31.63 -18.01
CA LEU A 422 -0.25 -30.32 -18.57
C LEU A 422 0.09 -30.41 -20.06
N VAL A 423 -0.34 -29.38 -20.79
CA VAL A 423 -0.05 -29.21 -22.22
C VAL A 423 1.25 -28.44 -22.41
N GLU A 424 1.80 -28.49 -23.62
CA GLU A 424 2.99 -27.70 -23.99
C GLU A 424 2.76 -26.20 -23.72
N GLY A 425 3.78 -25.56 -23.14
CA GLY A 425 3.76 -24.15 -22.77
C GLY A 425 2.98 -23.84 -21.48
N ALA A 426 2.37 -24.81 -20.80
CA ALA A 426 1.79 -24.59 -19.47
C ALA A 426 2.88 -24.51 -18.39
N VAL A 427 2.71 -23.60 -17.43
CA VAL A 427 3.68 -23.36 -16.36
C VAL A 427 3.23 -24.01 -15.05
N PHE A 428 4.17 -24.53 -14.26
CA PHE A 428 3.92 -25.02 -12.91
C PHE A 428 4.50 -24.05 -11.87
N GLY A 429 3.62 -23.46 -11.07
CA GLY A 429 3.97 -22.53 -10.00
C GLY A 429 3.85 -23.18 -8.62
N SER A 430 4.89 -23.13 -7.78
CA SER A 430 4.79 -23.54 -6.38
C SER A 430 4.59 -22.34 -5.44
N ASN A 431 3.57 -22.39 -4.60
CA ASN A 431 3.32 -21.46 -3.49
C ASN A 431 3.96 -22.00 -2.19
N THR A 432 5.26 -22.30 -2.25
CA THR A 432 6.06 -22.60 -1.05
C THR A 432 6.59 -21.30 -0.44
N SER A 433 6.94 -21.32 0.84
CA SER A 433 7.40 -20.15 1.59
C SER A 433 8.85 -20.25 2.06
N THR A 434 9.41 -21.46 2.08
CA THR A 434 10.73 -21.75 2.65
C THR A 434 11.57 -22.74 1.85
N LEU A 435 10.94 -23.62 1.07
CA LEU A 435 11.67 -24.62 0.29
C LEU A 435 12.20 -23.99 -1.01
N PRO A 436 13.51 -24.11 -1.31
CA PRO A 436 14.05 -23.60 -2.55
C PRO A 436 13.38 -24.23 -3.78
N ILE A 437 13.03 -23.39 -4.76
CA ILE A 437 12.36 -23.79 -6.01
C ILE A 437 13.20 -24.76 -6.82
N SER A 438 14.51 -24.55 -6.88
CA SER A 438 15.44 -25.38 -7.64
C SER A 438 15.44 -26.82 -7.13
N GLY A 439 15.33 -27.01 -5.81
CA GLY A 439 15.21 -28.34 -5.21
C GLY A 439 13.84 -28.98 -5.40
N LEU A 440 12.76 -28.19 -5.54
CA LEU A 440 11.43 -28.71 -5.89
C LEU A 440 11.35 -29.10 -7.37
N ALA A 441 12.02 -28.34 -8.24
CA ALA A 441 12.07 -28.56 -9.68
C ALA A 441 12.77 -29.87 -10.07
N GLU A 442 13.54 -30.52 -9.18
CA GLU A 442 14.12 -31.85 -9.44
C GLU A 442 13.05 -32.93 -9.68
N ALA A 443 11.85 -32.76 -9.14
CA ALA A 443 10.72 -33.66 -9.39
C ALA A 443 10.01 -33.39 -10.73
N SER A 444 10.28 -32.25 -11.37
CA SER A 444 9.68 -31.81 -12.62
C SER A 444 10.36 -32.46 -13.83
N VAL A 445 9.58 -32.81 -14.85
CA VAL A 445 10.09 -33.22 -16.17
C VAL A 445 10.26 -32.04 -17.13
N ARG A 446 9.91 -30.82 -16.71
CA ARG A 446 10.01 -29.55 -17.45
C ARG A 446 10.48 -28.40 -16.54
N PRO A 447 11.68 -28.50 -15.96
CA PRO A 447 12.16 -27.52 -14.97
C PRO A 447 12.26 -26.08 -15.50
N GLU A 448 12.32 -25.88 -16.82
CA GLU A 448 12.24 -24.57 -17.48
C GLU A 448 10.88 -23.89 -17.34
N ASP A 449 9.81 -24.67 -17.17
CA ASP A 449 8.44 -24.22 -16.97
C ASP A 449 8.02 -24.28 -15.49
N PHE A 450 8.96 -24.55 -14.58
CA PHE A 450 8.75 -24.63 -13.14
C PHE A 450 9.23 -23.34 -12.46
N ILE A 451 8.37 -22.71 -11.65
CA ILE A 451 8.63 -21.39 -11.04
C ILE A 451 8.01 -21.30 -9.63
N GLY A 452 8.54 -20.45 -8.76
CA GLY A 452 7.85 -20.08 -7.53
C GLY A 452 6.83 -18.98 -7.76
N ILE A 453 5.64 -19.11 -7.18
CA ILE A 453 4.60 -18.07 -7.17
C ILE A 453 4.05 -18.00 -5.73
N HIS A 454 4.78 -17.27 -4.89
CA HIS A 454 4.53 -17.18 -3.47
C HIS A 454 3.54 -16.05 -3.13
N PHE A 455 2.36 -16.45 -2.66
CA PHE A 455 1.30 -15.59 -2.15
C PHE A 455 1.41 -15.40 -0.64
N PHE A 456 0.98 -14.23 -0.17
CA PHE A 456 0.96 -13.89 1.24
C PHE A 456 -0.44 -14.06 1.84
N SER A 457 -0.52 -14.61 3.05
CA SER A 457 -1.78 -14.82 3.76
C SER A 457 -2.24 -13.56 4.51
N PRO A 458 -3.53 -13.18 4.49
CA PRO A 458 -4.60 -13.74 3.67
C PRO A 458 -4.55 -13.25 2.21
N VAL A 459 -4.70 -14.17 1.25
CA VAL A 459 -4.53 -13.89 -0.20
C VAL A 459 -5.54 -12.86 -0.73
N ASP A 460 -6.74 -12.76 -0.15
CA ASP A 460 -7.75 -11.78 -0.55
C ASP A 460 -7.41 -10.33 -0.16
N LYS A 461 -6.44 -10.14 0.73
CA LYS A 461 -6.04 -8.83 1.28
C LYS A 461 -4.62 -8.42 0.91
N MET A 462 -3.69 -9.36 0.94
CA MET A 462 -2.28 -9.06 0.67
C MET A 462 -2.07 -8.79 -0.82
N MET A 463 -1.33 -7.74 -1.16
CA MET A 463 -1.19 -7.29 -2.57
C MET A 463 0.04 -7.84 -3.27
N LEU A 464 1.05 -8.27 -2.52
CA LEU A 464 2.30 -8.79 -3.06
C LEU A 464 2.14 -10.23 -3.54
N VAL A 465 2.83 -10.58 -4.62
CA VAL A 465 3.20 -11.96 -4.98
C VAL A 465 4.69 -11.96 -5.29
N GLU A 466 5.44 -12.84 -4.64
CA GLU A 466 6.87 -13.04 -4.88
C GLU A 466 7.03 -14.15 -5.90
N ILE A 467 7.60 -13.84 -7.06
CA ILE A 467 7.89 -14.78 -8.15
C ILE A 467 9.35 -15.20 -8.02
N ILE A 468 9.61 -16.49 -7.91
CA ILE A 468 10.94 -17.02 -7.61
C ILE A 468 11.49 -17.79 -8.80
N MET A 469 12.64 -17.34 -9.29
CA MET A 469 13.40 -17.96 -10.37
C MET A 469 14.26 -19.09 -9.79
N GLY A 470 13.92 -20.34 -10.09
CA GLY A 470 14.82 -21.47 -9.88
C GLY A 470 15.96 -21.43 -10.90
N GLU A 471 17.02 -22.19 -10.64
CA GLU A 471 18.23 -22.21 -11.49
C GLU A 471 17.96 -22.50 -12.99
N LYS A 472 16.89 -23.25 -13.28
CA LYS A 472 16.51 -23.64 -14.65
C LYS A 472 15.28 -22.91 -15.19
N THR A 473 14.61 -22.08 -14.38
CA THR A 473 13.37 -21.40 -14.79
C THR A 473 13.62 -20.50 -15.99
N GLY A 474 12.83 -20.65 -17.05
CA GLY A 474 12.98 -19.89 -18.29
C GLY A 474 12.18 -18.59 -18.32
N ASP A 475 12.58 -17.67 -19.20
CA ASP A 475 11.92 -16.36 -19.40
C ASP A 475 10.43 -16.48 -19.78
N ALA A 476 10.06 -17.55 -20.49
CA ALA A 476 8.66 -17.80 -20.85
C ALA A 476 7.80 -18.07 -19.61
N ALA A 477 8.32 -18.82 -18.64
CA ALA A 477 7.65 -19.10 -17.38
C ALA A 477 7.51 -17.84 -16.53
N LEU A 478 8.60 -17.07 -16.42
CA LEU A 478 8.61 -15.77 -15.73
C LEU A 478 7.59 -14.79 -16.33
N ALA A 479 7.61 -14.62 -17.64
CA ALA A 479 6.70 -13.71 -18.33
C ALA A 479 5.22 -14.11 -18.12
N LYS A 480 4.91 -15.41 -18.16
CA LYS A 480 3.55 -15.91 -17.90
C LYS A 480 3.14 -15.72 -16.44
N ALA A 481 4.03 -15.96 -15.48
CA ALA A 481 3.77 -15.72 -14.06
C ALA A 481 3.49 -14.23 -13.79
N LEU A 482 4.29 -13.33 -14.38
CA LEU A 482 4.06 -11.88 -14.30
C LEU A 482 2.72 -11.46 -14.90
N ASP A 483 2.41 -11.93 -16.11
CA ASP A 483 1.14 -11.64 -16.78
C ASP A 483 -0.06 -12.14 -15.95
N TYR A 484 0.07 -13.33 -15.33
CA TYR A 484 -0.92 -13.90 -14.42
C TYR A 484 -1.11 -13.02 -13.17
N VAL A 485 -0.03 -12.66 -12.47
CA VAL A 485 -0.09 -11.85 -11.24
C VAL A 485 -0.71 -10.47 -11.50
N LEU A 486 -0.33 -9.83 -12.61
CA LEU A 486 -0.91 -8.56 -13.03
C LEU A 486 -2.41 -8.70 -13.37
N LYS A 487 -2.82 -9.80 -14.01
CA LYS A 487 -4.23 -10.07 -14.34
C LYS A 487 -5.10 -10.21 -13.09
N ILE A 488 -4.60 -10.88 -12.04
CA ILE A 488 -5.29 -10.98 -10.74
C ILE A 488 -5.16 -9.71 -9.88
N LYS A 489 -4.63 -8.61 -10.47
CA LYS A 489 -4.48 -7.29 -9.85
C LYS A 489 -3.63 -7.31 -8.59
N LYS A 490 -2.60 -8.13 -8.57
CA LYS A 490 -1.56 -8.14 -7.54
C LYS A 490 -0.27 -7.53 -8.10
N THR A 491 0.61 -7.13 -7.20
CA THR A 491 1.91 -6.55 -7.52
C THR A 491 2.96 -7.66 -7.46
N PRO A 492 3.62 -8.01 -8.58
CA PRO A 492 4.71 -8.97 -8.56
C PRO A 492 6.02 -8.31 -8.10
N ILE A 493 6.87 -9.12 -7.49
CA ILE A 493 8.32 -8.93 -7.45
C ILE A 493 9.00 -10.21 -7.97
N VAL A 494 10.17 -10.09 -8.56
CA VAL A 494 10.98 -11.21 -9.06
C VAL A 494 12.21 -11.34 -8.17
N VAL A 495 12.51 -12.56 -7.76
CA VAL A 495 13.66 -12.88 -6.90
C VAL A 495 14.31 -14.16 -7.39
N ASN A 496 15.60 -14.30 -7.14
CA ASN A 496 16.30 -15.56 -7.39
C ASN A 496 16.15 -16.52 -6.20
N ASP A 497 16.19 -17.81 -6.51
CA ASP A 497 15.95 -18.86 -5.55
C ASP A 497 17.00 -18.86 -4.42
N SER A 498 16.50 -18.92 -3.19
CA SER A 498 17.27 -19.05 -1.97
C SER A 498 16.34 -19.57 -0.87
N ARG A 499 16.89 -20.08 0.22
CA ARG A 499 16.06 -20.55 1.35
C ARG A 499 15.32 -19.36 1.96
N GLY A 500 13.99 -19.40 1.92
CA GLY A 500 13.14 -18.29 2.37
C GLY A 500 13.14 -17.08 1.43
N PHE A 501 13.71 -17.22 0.23
CA PHE A 501 13.69 -16.23 -0.84
C PHE A 501 14.20 -14.86 -0.38
N TYR A 502 13.53 -13.78 -0.81
CA TYR A 502 13.80 -12.45 -0.30
C TYR A 502 12.93 -12.17 0.94
N THR A 503 11.63 -12.37 0.81
CA THR A 503 10.67 -11.86 1.81
C THR A 503 10.74 -12.60 3.14
N SER A 504 10.54 -13.92 3.15
CA SER A 504 10.55 -14.73 4.38
C SER A 504 11.90 -14.64 5.10
N ARG A 505 13.00 -14.64 4.33
CA ARG A 505 14.37 -14.49 4.84
C ARG A 505 14.59 -13.16 5.55
N CYS A 506 14.22 -12.04 4.93
CA CYS A 506 14.42 -10.73 5.54
C CYS A 506 13.47 -10.50 6.71
N PHE A 507 12.21 -10.92 6.56
CA PHE A 507 11.17 -10.79 7.58
C PHE A 507 11.51 -11.56 8.87
N SER A 508 12.01 -12.80 8.78
CA SER A 508 12.33 -13.61 9.95
C SER A 508 13.31 -12.91 10.89
N THR A 509 14.21 -12.09 10.34
CA THR A 509 15.20 -11.35 11.13
C THR A 509 14.59 -10.37 12.13
N PHE A 510 13.39 -9.84 11.85
CA PHE A 510 12.64 -9.01 12.80
C PHE A 510 12.16 -9.84 14.00
N LEU A 511 11.66 -11.05 13.73
CA LEU A 511 11.21 -11.98 14.78
C LEU A 511 12.40 -12.42 15.63
N MET A 512 13.49 -12.85 14.98
CA MET A 512 14.70 -13.31 15.63
C MET A 512 15.35 -12.21 16.47
N GLU A 513 15.35 -10.95 16.02
CA GLU A 513 15.86 -9.85 16.84
C GLU A 513 14.98 -9.58 18.06
N GLY A 514 13.65 -9.72 17.92
CA GLY A 514 12.73 -9.68 19.06
C GLY A 514 13.02 -10.79 20.06
N MET A 515 13.34 -12.00 19.58
CA MET A 515 13.75 -13.12 20.42
C MET A 515 15.12 -12.90 21.07
N ALA A 516 16.09 -12.35 20.34
CA ALA A 516 17.40 -11.98 20.89
C ALA A 516 17.24 -10.95 22.02
N MET A 517 16.38 -9.94 21.84
CA MET A 517 16.05 -8.98 22.90
C MET A 517 15.41 -9.67 24.11
N LEU A 518 14.53 -10.64 23.89
CA LEU A 518 13.89 -11.42 24.95
C LEU A 518 14.92 -12.25 25.75
N GLU A 519 15.84 -12.93 25.05
CA GLU A 519 16.96 -13.68 25.66
C GLU A 519 17.93 -12.77 26.43
N GLU A 520 18.14 -11.54 25.94
CA GLU A 520 18.91 -10.50 26.63
C GLU A 520 18.18 -9.90 27.85
N GLY A 521 16.95 -10.34 28.13
CA GLY A 521 16.15 -9.98 29.30
C GLY A 521 15.28 -8.72 29.14
N TYR A 522 15.10 -8.21 27.92
CA TYR A 522 14.17 -7.09 27.69
C TYR A 522 12.73 -7.51 27.95
N SER A 523 11.95 -6.61 28.55
CA SER A 523 10.52 -6.85 28.78
C SER A 523 9.79 -7.14 27.45
N PRO A 524 8.98 -8.22 27.37
CA PRO A 524 8.16 -8.53 26.19
C PRO A 524 7.29 -7.35 25.74
N VAL A 525 6.72 -6.59 26.68
CA VAL A 525 5.87 -5.43 26.38
C VAL A 525 6.67 -4.30 25.75
N LEU A 526 7.90 -4.08 26.22
CA LEU A 526 8.80 -3.07 25.66
C LEU A 526 9.19 -3.45 24.23
N ILE A 527 9.66 -4.69 24.00
CA ILE A 527 10.05 -5.21 22.69
C ILE A 527 8.94 -4.93 21.66
N ASP A 528 7.72 -5.30 22.02
CA ASP A 528 6.57 -5.23 21.13
C ASP A 528 6.10 -3.78 20.87
N ASN A 529 6.19 -2.90 21.87
CA ASN A 529 5.90 -1.47 21.71
C ASN A 529 6.95 -0.75 20.89
N VAL A 530 8.24 -1.00 21.13
CA VAL A 530 9.34 -0.46 20.31
C VAL A 530 9.18 -0.92 18.86
N GLY A 531 8.87 -2.21 18.65
CA GLY A 531 8.56 -2.76 17.33
C GLY A 531 7.47 -1.97 16.61
N ARG A 532 6.31 -1.72 17.24
CA ARG A 532 5.26 -0.85 16.67
C ARG A 532 5.72 0.60 16.44
N MET A 533 6.53 1.15 17.36
CA MET A 533 7.08 2.50 17.24
C MET A 533 8.04 2.68 16.06
N THR A 534 8.61 1.60 15.51
CA THR A 534 9.37 1.68 14.24
C THR A 534 8.47 1.93 13.04
N GLY A 535 7.14 1.80 13.16
CA GLY A 535 6.18 1.88 12.06
C GLY A 535 5.80 0.53 11.46
N MET A 536 6.34 -0.58 11.98
CA MET A 536 5.87 -1.93 11.69
C MET A 536 4.42 -2.13 12.14
N PRO A 537 3.62 -2.98 11.46
CA PRO A 537 2.20 -3.19 11.79
C PRO A 537 1.99 -3.86 13.16
N ARG A 538 3.00 -4.60 13.64
CA ARG A 538 3.01 -5.39 14.86
C ARG A 538 4.40 -5.30 15.51
N GLY A 539 4.47 -5.56 16.81
CA GLY A 539 5.75 -5.84 17.46
C GLY A 539 6.22 -7.26 17.11
N PRO A 540 7.51 -7.58 17.29
CA PRO A 540 8.06 -8.85 16.78
C PRO A 540 7.47 -10.08 17.48
N LEU A 541 7.12 -10.02 18.77
CA LEU A 541 6.53 -11.17 19.48
C LEU A 541 5.08 -11.38 19.06
N GLU A 542 4.29 -10.29 18.96
CA GLU A 542 2.93 -10.38 18.43
C GLU A 542 2.93 -10.84 16.96
N MET A 543 3.91 -10.41 16.17
CA MET A 543 4.01 -10.83 14.78
C MET A 543 4.38 -12.31 14.66
N HIS A 544 5.21 -12.83 15.56
CA HIS A 544 5.54 -14.25 15.62
C HIS A 544 4.31 -15.11 15.96
N ASP A 545 3.46 -14.62 16.86
CA ASP A 545 2.15 -15.25 17.14
C ASP A 545 1.22 -15.24 15.93
N ASP A 546 1.21 -14.15 15.13
CA ASP A 546 0.40 -14.03 13.92
C ASP A 546 0.88 -15.02 12.81
N VAL A 547 2.19 -15.26 12.70
CA VAL A 547 2.79 -16.26 11.77
C VAL A 547 2.51 -17.71 12.17
N ALA A 548 2.24 -17.93 13.47
CA ALA A 548 2.14 -19.21 14.15
C ALA A 548 3.49 -19.83 14.56
N LEU A 549 3.62 -20.09 15.86
CA LEU A 549 4.83 -20.60 16.49
C LEU A 549 5.15 -22.04 16.07
N ASP A 550 4.13 -22.87 15.85
CA ASP A 550 4.32 -24.26 15.43
C ASP A 550 4.79 -24.37 13.97
N LEU A 551 4.45 -23.40 13.12
CA LEU A 551 5.00 -23.33 11.77
C LEU A 551 6.49 -23.00 11.84
N SER A 552 6.88 -22.02 12.66
CA SER A 552 8.28 -21.69 12.89
C SER A 552 9.08 -22.89 13.42
N TYR A 553 8.51 -23.63 14.38
CA TYR A 553 9.12 -24.85 14.92
C TYR A 553 9.30 -25.95 13.85
N LYS A 554 8.30 -26.17 12.99
CA LYS A 554 8.39 -27.13 11.88
C LYS A 554 9.45 -26.73 10.86
N ILE A 555 9.54 -25.44 10.50
CA ILE A 555 10.55 -24.90 9.59
C ILE A 555 11.96 -25.11 10.17
N ALA A 556 12.16 -24.82 11.45
CA ALA A 556 13.44 -25.05 12.13
C ALA A 556 13.83 -26.53 12.10
N LYS A 557 12.88 -27.44 12.39
CA LYS A 557 13.10 -28.89 12.31
C LYS A 557 13.49 -29.34 10.90
N GLN A 558 12.71 -28.95 9.88
CA GLN A 558 13.01 -29.29 8.49
C GLN A 558 14.35 -28.71 8.04
N THR A 559 14.70 -27.50 8.47
CA THR A 559 15.98 -26.86 8.14
C THR A 559 17.16 -27.57 8.81
N ARG A 560 17.00 -28.04 10.04
CA ARG A 560 17.98 -28.90 10.71
C ARG A 560 18.21 -30.20 9.95
N GLU A 561 17.12 -30.84 9.49
CA GLU A 561 17.20 -32.05 8.68
C GLU A 561 17.91 -31.79 7.34
N ASP A 562 17.58 -30.68 6.67
CA ASP A 562 18.16 -30.30 5.38
C ASP A 562 19.66 -29.93 5.48
N LEU A 563 20.08 -29.24 6.55
CA LEU A 563 21.45 -28.72 6.69
C LEU A 563 22.39 -29.67 7.44
N GLY A 564 21.86 -30.59 8.25
CA GLY A 564 22.67 -31.49 9.08
C GLY A 564 23.66 -30.71 9.95
N ASP A 565 24.95 -31.06 9.86
CA ASP A 565 26.03 -30.45 10.63
C ASP A 565 26.24 -28.95 10.36
N LYS A 566 25.69 -28.41 9.26
CA LYS A 566 25.74 -26.98 8.93
C LYS A 566 24.66 -26.16 9.63
N TYR A 567 23.73 -26.80 10.34
CA TYR A 567 22.65 -26.11 11.03
C TYR A 567 23.16 -25.31 12.23
N VAL A 568 22.80 -24.03 12.27
CA VAL A 568 23.04 -23.16 13.43
C VAL A 568 21.69 -22.76 14.02
N PRO A 569 21.40 -23.09 15.29
CA PRO A 569 20.17 -22.67 15.94
C PRO A 569 20.03 -21.15 15.96
N THR A 570 18.81 -20.70 15.75
CA THR A 570 18.48 -19.28 15.70
C THR A 570 18.04 -18.75 17.05
N GLU A 571 18.12 -17.42 17.26
CA GLU A 571 17.67 -16.80 18.50
C GLU A 571 16.21 -17.14 18.81
N GLY A 572 15.95 -17.56 20.06
CA GLY A 572 14.63 -17.94 20.55
C GLY A 572 14.12 -19.31 20.13
N GLU A 573 14.89 -20.11 19.37
CA GLU A 573 14.40 -21.39 18.85
C GLU A 573 13.96 -22.34 19.98
N GLN A 574 14.75 -22.44 21.06
CA GLN A 574 14.43 -23.31 22.20
C GLN A 574 13.21 -22.82 22.99
N ILE A 575 13.03 -21.50 23.12
CA ILE A 575 11.86 -20.90 23.76
C ILE A 575 10.60 -21.27 22.96
N VAL A 576 10.64 -21.08 21.64
CA VAL A 576 9.54 -21.41 20.73
C VAL A 576 9.22 -22.90 20.76
N ALA A 577 10.24 -23.77 20.71
CA ALA A 577 10.05 -25.21 20.80
C ALA A 577 9.30 -25.60 22.09
N THR A 578 9.76 -25.08 23.24
CA THR A 578 9.14 -25.32 24.54
C THR A 578 7.69 -24.82 24.59
N MET A 579 7.42 -23.63 24.05
CA MET A 579 6.07 -23.06 23.97
C MET A 579 5.13 -23.93 23.12
N VAL A 580 5.60 -24.39 21.96
CA VAL A 580 4.82 -25.25 21.06
C VAL A 580 4.53 -26.61 21.71
N GLU A 581 5.49 -27.19 22.41
CA GLU A 581 5.31 -28.43 23.19
C GLU A 581 4.27 -28.27 24.31
N GLN A 582 4.13 -27.06 24.87
CA GLN A 582 3.08 -26.69 25.81
C GLN A 582 1.74 -26.29 25.14
N GLY A 583 1.60 -26.52 23.84
CA GLY A 583 0.37 -26.28 23.08
C GLY A 583 0.10 -24.80 22.76
N ARG A 584 1.14 -23.95 22.76
CA ARG A 584 1.02 -22.53 22.40
C ARG A 584 1.46 -22.33 20.96
N TYR A 585 0.49 -22.10 20.06
CA TYR A 585 0.74 -22.02 18.61
C TYR A 585 0.57 -20.61 18.04
N GLY A 586 0.33 -19.60 18.89
CA GLY A 586 0.11 -18.22 18.50
C GLY A 586 -1.37 -17.87 18.35
N ARG A 587 -1.70 -16.94 17.43
CA ARG A 587 -3.06 -16.45 17.22
C ARG A 587 -4.07 -17.54 16.87
N LYS A 588 -3.65 -18.54 16.10
CA LYS A 588 -4.55 -19.53 15.52
C LYS A 588 -5.29 -20.40 16.55
N ASN A 589 -4.71 -20.56 17.73
CA ASN A 589 -5.36 -21.24 18.87
C ASN A 589 -5.50 -20.32 20.09
N GLY A 590 -5.28 -19.02 19.92
CA GLY A 590 -5.42 -18.01 20.96
C GLY A 590 -4.35 -18.05 22.07
N LYS A 591 -3.27 -18.82 21.90
CA LYS A 591 -2.23 -19.02 22.92
C LYS A 591 -0.84 -18.92 22.29
N GLY A 592 -0.12 -17.83 22.54
CA GLY A 592 1.21 -17.56 22.01
C GLY A 592 2.14 -16.93 23.07
N PHE A 593 2.95 -15.94 22.70
CA PHE A 593 3.59 -15.06 23.70
C PHE A 593 2.53 -14.31 24.53
N TYR A 594 1.36 -14.10 23.93
CA TYR A 594 0.18 -13.55 24.59
C TYR A 594 -0.93 -14.60 24.77
N ASP A 595 -1.76 -14.41 25.79
CA ASP A 595 -3.08 -15.04 25.91
C ASP A 595 -4.12 -14.12 25.26
N TYR A 596 -4.81 -14.63 24.22
CA TYR A 596 -5.70 -13.86 23.35
C TYR A 596 -7.19 -14.02 23.66
N ASP A 597 -7.54 -14.92 24.57
CA ASP A 597 -8.89 -15.07 25.11
C ASP A 597 -9.28 -13.90 26.04
N GLN A 598 -8.29 -13.22 26.62
CA GLN A 598 -8.47 -12.03 27.44
C GLN A 598 -8.55 -10.74 26.61
N LYS A 599 -9.32 -9.75 27.11
CA LYS A 599 -9.45 -8.41 26.51
C LYS A 599 -9.19 -7.33 27.58
N PRO A 600 -8.10 -6.56 27.50
CA PRO A 600 -7.02 -6.65 26.51
C PRO A 600 -6.24 -7.97 26.62
N LYS A 601 -5.54 -8.35 25.54
CA LYS A 601 -4.59 -9.48 25.57
C LYS A 601 -3.52 -9.25 26.63
N VAL A 602 -3.00 -10.30 27.23
CA VAL A 602 -1.97 -10.24 28.28
C VAL A 602 -0.76 -11.11 27.92
N ILE A 603 0.42 -10.78 28.44
CA ILE A 603 1.60 -11.64 28.31
C ILE A 603 1.36 -12.94 29.06
N TRP A 604 1.73 -14.07 28.44
CA TRP A 604 1.63 -15.37 29.09
C TRP A 604 2.56 -15.44 30.31
N PRO A 605 2.05 -15.75 31.52
CA PRO A 605 2.88 -15.75 32.73
C PRO A 605 4.07 -16.71 32.68
N GLY A 606 3.92 -17.87 32.04
CA GLY A 606 5.00 -18.87 31.91
C GLY A 606 6.17 -18.42 31.03
N LEU A 607 6.02 -17.32 30.29
CA LEU A 607 7.13 -16.74 29.53
C LEU A 607 8.26 -16.26 30.45
N ALA A 608 7.94 -15.84 31.67
CA ALA A 608 8.94 -15.37 32.64
C ALA A 608 9.88 -16.49 33.11
N ASP A 609 9.40 -17.75 33.11
CA ASP A 609 10.23 -18.91 33.46
C ASP A 609 11.20 -19.28 32.33
N LEU A 610 10.82 -19.00 31.08
CA LEU A 610 11.64 -19.27 29.90
C LEU A 610 12.62 -18.12 29.58
N ALA A 611 12.20 -16.88 29.83
CA ALA A 611 12.97 -15.67 29.58
C ALA A 611 12.68 -14.61 30.68
N PRO A 612 13.43 -14.63 31.79
CA PRO A 612 13.25 -13.69 32.89
C PRO A 612 13.50 -12.24 32.45
N THR A 613 12.58 -11.33 32.77
CA THR A 613 12.75 -9.91 32.49
C THR A 613 13.77 -9.29 33.46
N THR A 614 14.89 -8.79 32.92
CA THR A 614 15.92 -8.06 33.67
C THR A 614 16.07 -6.60 33.20
N LYS A 615 15.47 -6.24 32.05
CA LYS A 615 15.51 -4.91 31.42
C LYS A 615 14.08 -4.45 31.05
N GLY A 616 13.28 -4.12 32.07
CA GLY A 616 11.88 -3.69 31.91
C GLY A 616 11.64 -2.20 32.16
N ASP A 617 12.09 -1.70 33.31
CA ASP A 617 11.86 -0.32 33.77
C ASP A 617 13.12 0.56 33.70
N ALA A 618 14.20 0.01 33.11
CA ALA A 618 15.56 0.54 33.21
C ALA A 618 15.77 1.92 32.57
N PHE A 619 14.80 2.43 31.80
CA PHE A 619 14.94 3.67 31.05
C PHE A 619 14.44 4.92 31.79
N GLY A 620 13.59 4.78 32.81
CA GLY A 620 12.99 5.92 33.50
C GLY A 620 12.21 6.86 32.56
N GLU A 621 12.19 8.15 32.89
CA GLU A 621 11.63 9.22 32.05
C GLU A 621 12.75 10.19 31.64
N GLY A 622 12.59 10.87 30.49
CA GLY A 622 13.52 11.92 30.04
C GLY A 622 14.29 11.57 28.76
N PRO A 623 15.26 12.43 28.37
CA PRO A 623 16.01 12.29 27.12
C PRO A 623 16.78 10.97 26.99
N GLU A 624 17.37 10.46 28.07
CA GLU A 624 18.11 9.19 28.08
C GLU A 624 17.18 8.01 27.78
N ALA A 625 15.96 8.03 28.33
CA ALA A 625 14.94 7.03 28.06
C ALA A 625 14.55 7.01 26.58
N LEU A 626 14.37 8.19 25.99
CA LEU A 626 14.05 8.36 24.57
C LEU A 626 15.20 7.88 23.67
N ALA A 627 16.44 8.23 24.01
CA ALA A 627 17.62 7.80 23.26
C ALA A 627 17.75 6.26 23.26
N ALA A 628 17.48 5.61 24.38
CA ALA A 628 17.50 4.15 24.44
C ALA A 628 16.37 3.51 23.61
N VAL A 629 15.16 4.08 23.62
CA VAL A 629 14.07 3.63 22.74
C VAL A 629 14.44 3.81 21.26
N ASP A 630 15.08 4.92 20.90
CA ASP A 630 15.55 5.16 19.53
C ASP A 630 16.68 4.20 19.13
N GLU A 631 17.56 3.80 20.05
CA GLU A 631 18.53 2.74 19.82
C GLU A 631 17.84 1.40 19.53
N LEU A 632 16.85 1.01 20.33
CA LEU A 632 16.12 -0.24 20.11
C LEU A 632 15.30 -0.22 18.79
N LYS A 633 14.72 0.92 18.42
CA LYS A 633 14.09 1.10 17.11
C LYS A 633 15.11 0.92 15.98
N THR A 634 16.29 1.53 16.14
CA THR A 634 17.39 1.43 15.17
C THR A 634 17.84 -0.02 15.02
N ARG A 635 18.04 -0.74 16.13
CA ARG A 635 18.38 -2.16 16.17
C ARG A 635 17.42 -3.02 15.35
N LEU A 636 16.10 -2.87 15.57
CA LEU A 636 15.08 -3.65 14.85
C LEU A 636 15.01 -3.33 13.34
N LEU A 637 15.23 -2.08 12.94
CA LEU A 637 15.22 -1.69 11.53
C LEU A 637 16.51 -2.13 10.81
N TYR A 638 17.67 -1.90 11.45
CA TYR A 638 18.97 -2.26 10.89
C TYR A 638 19.12 -3.76 10.69
N ARG A 639 18.60 -4.58 11.60
CA ARG A 639 18.71 -6.04 11.48
C ARG A 639 18.12 -6.55 10.16
N GLN A 640 16.97 -6.02 9.77
CA GLN A 640 16.28 -6.35 8.52
C GLN A 640 17.00 -5.74 7.31
N ALA A 641 17.42 -4.47 7.39
CA ALA A 641 18.10 -3.78 6.30
C ALA A 641 19.47 -4.41 5.96
N VAL A 642 20.21 -4.88 6.98
CA VAL A 642 21.45 -5.65 6.76
C VAL A 642 21.18 -6.95 6.02
N GLU A 643 20.08 -7.64 6.32
CA GLU A 643 19.71 -8.87 5.59
C GLU A 643 19.34 -8.59 4.14
N VAL A 644 18.62 -7.49 3.89
CA VAL A 644 18.31 -7.03 2.52
C VAL A 644 19.60 -6.77 1.74
N ALA A 645 20.61 -6.15 2.35
CA ALA A 645 21.89 -5.94 1.71
C ALA A 645 22.64 -7.25 1.42
N ARG A 646 22.48 -8.29 2.26
CA ARG A 646 23.02 -9.63 1.98
C ARG A 646 22.30 -10.29 0.82
N CYS A 647 20.97 -10.23 0.80
CA CYS A 647 20.16 -10.69 -0.33
C CYS A 647 20.62 -10.03 -1.64
N TRP A 648 20.98 -8.75 -1.60
CA TRP A 648 21.54 -8.05 -2.76
C TRP A 648 22.92 -8.58 -3.16
N GLU A 649 23.86 -8.69 -2.22
CA GLU A 649 25.21 -9.22 -2.50
C GLU A 649 25.18 -10.65 -3.05
N GLU A 650 24.24 -11.46 -2.57
CA GLU A 650 24.04 -12.84 -3.00
C GLU A 650 23.20 -12.97 -4.29
N GLY A 651 22.71 -11.86 -4.85
CA GLY A 651 21.92 -11.85 -6.07
C GLY A 651 20.50 -12.42 -5.92
N VAL A 652 19.97 -12.50 -4.69
CA VAL A 652 18.57 -12.90 -4.43
C VAL A 652 17.59 -11.83 -4.92
N ILE A 653 17.97 -10.56 -4.77
CA ILE A 653 17.24 -9.40 -5.27
C ILE A 653 18.23 -8.44 -5.92
N ASP A 654 17.90 -7.89 -7.08
CA ASP A 654 18.82 -7.05 -7.87
C ASP A 654 18.16 -5.76 -8.41
N ASP A 655 16.85 -5.59 -8.21
CA ASP A 655 16.13 -4.35 -8.49
C ASP A 655 15.71 -3.65 -7.18
N PRO A 656 16.11 -2.39 -6.96
CA PRO A 656 15.83 -1.73 -5.69
C PRO A 656 14.33 -1.42 -5.52
N ARG A 657 13.59 -1.26 -6.62
CA ARG A 657 12.14 -1.05 -6.63
C ARG A 657 11.42 -2.27 -6.10
N GLU A 658 11.84 -3.45 -6.52
CA GLU A 658 11.29 -4.74 -6.09
C GLU A 658 11.65 -5.03 -4.64
N GLY A 659 12.89 -4.77 -4.23
CA GLY A 659 13.32 -4.89 -2.85
C GLY A 659 12.48 -4.03 -1.89
N ASP A 660 12.34 -2.74 -2.18
CA ASP A 660 11.60 -1.83 -1.31
C ASP A 660 10.09 -2.10 -1.30
N LEU A 661 9.48 -2.27 -2.48
CA LEU A 661 8.05 -2.51 -2.56
C LEU A 661 7.67 -3.88 -2.01
N GLY A 662 8.51 -4.90 -2.26
CA GLY A 662 8.40 -6.23 -1.68
C GLY A 662 8.42 -6.19 -0.15
N ALA A 663 9.32 -5.40 0.43
CA ALA A 663 9.40 -5.25 1.88
C ALA A 663 8.16 -4.59 2.50
N ILE A 664 7.67 -3.52 1.86
CA ILE A 664 6.50 -2.80 2.37
C ILE A 664 5.22 -3.61 2.19
N LEU A 665 4.99 -4.22 1.02
CA LEU A 665 3.76 -4.96 0.74
C LEU A 665 3.75 -6.38 1.30
N GLY A 666 4.93 -6.98 1.51
CA GLY A 666 5.08 -8.35 2.03
C GLY A 666 4.91 -8.41 3.53
N TRP A 667 5.85 -7.83 4.28
CA TRP A 667 5.85 -7.90 5.75
C TRP A 667 5.64 -6.55 6.46
N GLY A 668 5.43 -5.47 5.70
CA GLY A 668 5.10 -4.17 6.26
C GLY A 668 6.30 -3.41 6.80
N PHE A 669 7.48 -3.57 6.20
CA PHE A 669 8.69 -2.84 6.61
C PHE A 669 8.43 -1.33 6.65
N ALA A 670 8.37 -0.77 7.86
CA ALA A 670 8.30 0.65 8.20
C ALA A 670 8.02 1.60 7.01
N PRO A 671 6.79 1.67 6.49
CA PRO A 671 6.52 2.25 5.16
C PRO A 671 6.96 3.71 4.97
N TRP A 672 7.02 4.49 6.06
CA TRP A 672 7.52 5.86 6.07
C TRP A 672 8.99 6.00 5.64
N THR A 673 9.76 4.90 5.68
CA THR A 673 11.15 4.86 5.21
C THR A 673 11.27 4.67 3.71
N GLY A 674 10.19 4.37 2.99
CA GLY A 674 10.22 3.96 1.59
C GLY A 674 10.74 2.55 1.32
N GLY A 675 11.08 1.78 2.36
CA GLY A 675 11.61 0.41 2.24
C GLY A 675 13.06 0.32 2.74
N PRO A 676 13.59 -0.89 2.95
CA PRO A 676 14.90 -1.11 3.54
C PRO A 676 16.07 -0.60 2.68
N ILE A 677 15.96 -0.65 1.35
CA ILE A 677 16.98 -0.16 0.43
C ILE A 677 16.98 1.37 0.44
N THR A 678 15.80 1.99 0.31
CA THR A 678 15.65 3.45 0.47
C THR A 678 16.15 3.92 1.83
N PHE A 679 15.88 3.18 2.90
CA PHE A 679 16.34 3.48 4.25
C PHE A 679 17.88 3.50 4.33
N ILE A 680 18.57 2.54 3.72
CA ILE A 680 20.04 2.52 3.65
C ILE A 680 20.54 3.75 2.89
N ASP A 681 20.01 4.00 1.69
CA ASP A 681 20.41 5.12 0.83
C ASP A 681 20.20 6.49 1.52
N GLN A 682 19.05 6.70 2.15
CA GLN A 682 18.71 7.96 2.83
C GLN A 682 19.48 8.18 4.13
N THR A 683 19.91 7.11 4.79
CA THR A 683 20.84 7.21 5.93
C THR A 683 22.22 7.69 5.48
N GLY A 684 22.59 7.37 4.23
CA GLY A 684 23.94 7.51 3.71
C GLY A 684 24.78 6.30 4.11
N LEU A 685 25.39 5.63 3.12
CA LEU A 685 26.08 4.35 3.31
C LEU A 685 27.19 4.40 4.36
N ASN A 686 28.01 5.45 4.37
CA ASN A 686 29.05 5.61 5.39
C ASN A 686 28.47 5.64 6.82
N ALA A 687 27.37 6.38 7.04
CA ALA A 687 26.70 6.44 8.33
C ALA A 687 26.00 5.13 8.67
N PHE A 688 25.39 4.47 7.69
CA PHE A 688 24.75 3.17 7.87
C PHE A 688 25.75 2.09 8.27
N VAL A 689 26.89 1.99 7.56
CA VAL A 689 27.96 1.03 7.87
C VAL A 689 28.52 1.28 9.27
N ALA A 690 28.82 2.53 9.62
CA ALA A 690 29.32 2.87 10.95
C ALA A 690 28.34 2.47 12.07
N LYS A 691 27.05 2.78 11.89
CA LYS A 691 26.02 2.39 12.87
C LYS A 691 25.83 0.87 12.95
N ALA A 692 25.90 0.16 11.83
CA ALA A 692 25.82 -1.29 11.81
C ALA A 692 27.03 -1.94 12.51
N ASP A 693 28.23 -1.38 12.37
CA ASP A 693 29.44 -1.83 13.07
C ASP A 693 29.32 -1.62 14.59
N GLU A 694 28.76 -0.49 15.03
CA GLU A 694 28.44 -0.27 16.45
C GLU A 694 27.44 -1.30 16.99
N LEU A 695 26.37 -1.58 16.24
CA LEU A 695 25.39 -2.60 16.60
C LEU A 695 26.00 -4.00 16.59
N ALA A 696 26.91 -4.30 15.66
CA ALA A 696 27.61 -5.58 15.61
C ALA A 696 28.52 -5.78 16.83
N ALA A 697 29.24 -4.73 17.24
CA ALA A 697 30.07 -4.76 18.43
C ALA A 697 29.25 -4.98 19.72
N LYS A 698 28.04 -4.42 19.79
CA LYS A 698 27.19 -4.47 20.99
C LYS A 698 26.30 -5.71 21.06
N TYR A 699 25.74 -6.12 19.92
CA TYR A 699 24.67 -7.13 19.85
C TYR A 699 25.07 -8.37 19.05
N GLY A 700 26.20 -8.35 18.35
CA GLY A 700 26.79 -9.52 17.70
C GLY A 700 26.74 -9.51 16.18
N ASP A 701 27.34 -10.54 15.59
CA ASP A 701 27.71 -10.62 14.17
C ASP A 701 26.55 -10.50 13.18
N ARG A 702 25.32 -10.73 13.60
CA ARG A 702 24.13 -10.58 12.74
C ARG A 702 23.94 -9.17 12.17
N PHE A 703 24.55 -8.16 12.76
CA PHE A 703 24.59 -6.78 12.25
C PHE A 703 25.78 -6.47 11.33
N LYS A 704 26.75 -7.37 11.17
CA LYS A 704 27.86 -7.16 10.24
C LYS A 704 27.34 -7.00 8.81
N VAL A 705 27.68 -5.86 8.20
CA VAL A 705 27.33 -5.57 6.80
C VAL A 705 28.13 -6.44 5.83
N PRO A 706 27.55 -6.81 4.67
CA PRO A 706 28.28 -7.46 3.59
C PRO A 706 29.39 -6.55 3.03
N GLN A 707 30.37 -7.16 2.34
CA GLN A 707 31.50 -6.41 1.77
C GLN A 707 31.01 -5.41 0.72
N LEU A 708 29.98 -5.79 -0.04
CA LEU A 708 29.27 -4.92 -0.96
C LEU A 708 29.01 -3.53 -0.40
N LEU A 709 28.37 -3.42 0.79
CA LEU A 709 28.01 -2.12 1.37
C LEU A 709 29.25 -1.27 1.68
N ARG A 710 30.33 -1.89 2.13
CA ARG A 710 31.59 -1.18 2.40
C ARG A 710 32.20 -0.64 1.11
N ASP A 711 32.14 -1.43 0.04
CA ASP A 711 32.64 -1.03 -1.28
C ASP A 711 31.79 0.09 -1.89
N MET A 712 30.46 0.06 -1.74
CA MET A 712 29.59 1.16 -2.20
C MET A 712 29.85 2.44 -1.38
N ALA A 713 30.00 2.30 -0.06
CA ALA A 713 30.29 3.42 0.83
C ALA A 713 31.61 4.12 0.48
N ALA A 714 32.64 3.35 0.12
CA ALA A 714 33.95 3.88 -0.30
C ALA A 714 33.90 4.61 -1.65
N LYS A 715 32.85 4.41 -2.45
CA LYS A 715 32.67 5.02 -3.78
C LYS A 715 31.56 6.07 -3.82
N ASP A 716 30.93 6.38 -2.69
CA ASP A 716 29.76 7.26 -2.58
C ASP A 716 28.61 6.87 -3.53
N GLU A 717 28.45 5.56 -3.78
CA GLU A 717 27.36 5.02 -4.60
C GLU A 717 26.07 4.89 -3.77
N THR A 718 24.94 4.59 -4.42
CA THR A 718 23.65 4.26 -3.76
C THR A 718 23.00 3.09 -4.50
N PHE A 719 22.06 2.38 -3.89
CA PHE A 719 21.35 1.30 -4.58
C PHE A 719 20.51 1.83 -5.74
N TYR A 720 19.75 2.90 -5.52
CA TYR A 720 18.93 3.52 -6.56
C TYR A 720 19.74 4.31 -7.61
N GLY A 721 21.02 4.57 -7.36
CA GLY A 721 21.91 5.27 -8.28
C GLY A 721 22.78 4.34 -9.14
N ARG A 722 22.74 3.03 -8.88
CA ARG A 722 23.52 2.00 -9.59
C ARG A 722 22.85 1.51 -10.87
#